data_AF-A0A7X8CX23-F1
#
_entry.id   AF-A0A7X8CX23-F1
#
_cell.length_a   1.000
_cell.length_b   1.000
_cell.length_c   1.000
_cell.angle_alpha   90.00
_cell.angle_beta   90.00
_cell.angle_gamma   90.00
#
_symmetry.space_group_name_H-M   'P 1'
#
loop_
_entity.id
_entity.type
_entity.pdbx_description
1 polymer ?
#
loop_
_entity_poly.entity_id
_entity_poly.type
_entity_poly.pdbx_seq_one_letter_code
_entity_poly.pdbx_strand_id
1 'polypeptide(L)'
;MTRLSTRIALGALLLPILLAAGPRAFALGSRENPLAVADDLIKAQEYNRAIDILRQYIVDNPAGLDLAQRRLDRIAAVQSEFNKTAKNLLTAFVEDPGNAQKHADLIQRLRELIPKPGQTEKDFIQYAERTSIKVLWDQQRLAILQEAADQAARGLFVDSARTNARGFSLYRQQFDQDFRDIDDDGVRRAFEAVAEVERQIGRFSALQLELTSALAPLRTAFASGDPGLVDAALPAAEAALTRLAGLRAETLDSGALLDSIARLFKSKVPGLENDFFVPFAASFVLGRPQADRLEGVAGAMAAQWAALFDSAGQAADAETARRMEAARVAFAEGRFPEAESGFRSVPPLADRAVRLQRLWSLFLPTDVADPPTFFGRTIVAIRGSDYLRIQHLRDTSEASGILSSARIELGAQETRARELEAALEAALSGSDSPEAALGNGLAVLREIRTRTAELRKTIAGLDAAAKARGAELARLSASGTALSGAADTQTAFEGRLLQSSEAAAAFEIQTMALTAKAEADIQEYRLKSRTADLARARVLAEGAPPEGSPAGTAPLAYPTRSLQLIADTDRLLQAIRRDAAGIVSRYSAEPAAFSAAPSVTAQIERARALDAAAAKLLAESQTLAAAAQDRQRKAQSARLEGDLRLREAREALSREDFERAKDRLERARERYLASLAFEDDPALRARSDSDLAALGVQIVRAENERVIRDTRRLLNEGKSLYNAGDFARAEDALMQAQARWKVTHTDEPEPEVESWLRLVRTALSVKTGRDIPQTAPLYPEMSRLLSLARKNFEEGRAALERRDRVSALQSFDEAKQRIAQVKLIFPLNQEARVLELRIN
;
A
#
# COMPACT_ATOMS: atom_id res chain seq x y z
N MET A 1 -46.39 31.92 -12.66
CA MET A 1 -46.83 33.11 -13.41
C MET A 1 -48.24 32.89 -13.90
N THR A 2 -49.04 33.94 -13.81
CA THR A 2 -50.50 34.03 -13.82
C THR A 2 -51.18 33.50 -15.08
N ARG A 3 -52.20 32.63 -14.89
CA ARG A 3 -53.17 32.22 -15.91
C ARG A 3 -54.01 33.42 -16.34
N LEU A 4 -53.86 33.85 -17.60
CA LEU A 4 -54.76 34.80 -18.24
C LEU A 4 -55.85 34.02 -18.97
N SER A 5 -57.04 34.04 -18.37
CA SER A 5 -58.30 33.62 -18.95
C SER A 5 -58.73 34.64 -20.02
N THR A 6 -58.60 34.28 -21.29
CA THR A 6 -59.18 35.03 -22.40
C THR A 6 -60.69 34.78 -22.44
N ARG A 7 -61.43 35.59 -21.68
CA ARG A 7 -62.84 35.89 -21.93
C ARG A 7 -62.90 36.63 -23.27
N ILE A 8 -63.46 36.01 -24.30
CA ILE A 8 -63.80 36.69 -25.54
C ILE A 8 -64.88 37.71 -25.20
N ALA A 9 -64.52 38.99 -25.35
CA ALA A 9 -65.38 40.12 -25.12
C ALA A 9 -66.55 40.11 -26.12
N LEU A 10 -67.77 40.00 -25.60
CA LEU A 10 -68.95 40.57 -26.25
C LEU A 10 -68.72 42.08 -26.36
N GLY A 11 -68.37 42.56 -27.55
CA GLY A 11 -68.11 43.96 -27.82
C GLY A 11 -68.78 44.39 -29.12
N ALA A 12 -69.95 45.00 -28.95
CA ALA A 12 -70.51 46.10 -29.72
C ALA A 12 -70.29 46.15 -31.25
N LEU A 13 -71.39 46.03 -32.00
CA LEU A 13 -71.55 46.74 -33.26
C LEU A 13 -72.94 47.40 -33.28
N LEU A 14 -72.99 48.54 -32.60
CA LEU A 14 -74.00 49.58 -32.75
C LEU A 14 -73.62 50.45 -33.96
N LEU A 15 -74.47 50.40 -34.99
CA LEU A 15 -74.73 51.45 -36.01
C LEU A 15 -73.54 51.92 -36.91
N PRO A 16 -73.81 52.28 -38.19
CA PRO A 16 -74.48 53.55 -38.46
C PRO A 16 -75.58 53.49 -39.53
N ILE A 17 -76.66 54.20 -39.24
CA ILE A 17 -77.64 54.70 -40.21
C ILE A 17 -77.04 55.96 -40.83
N LEU A 18 -76.81 55.99 -42.15
CA LEU A 18 -76.75 57.19 -42.99
C LEU A 18 -76.51 56.81 -44.47
N LEU A 19 -77.50 57.05 -45.35
CA LEU A 19 -77.44 58.05 -46.43
C LEU A 19 -78.53 57.88 -47.50
N ALA A 20 -78.94 59.04 -47.99
CA ALA A 20 -79.98 59.38 -48.96
C ALA A 20 -79.91 58.72 -50.35
N ALA A 21 -81.10 58.50 -50.94
CA ALA A 21 -81.47 58.75 -52.34
C ALA A 21 -82.99 58.51 -52.50
N GLY A 22 -83.83 59.54 -52.69
CA GLY A 22 -84.31 59.98 -54.01
C GLY A 22 -85.73 59.45 -54.29
N PRO A 23 -86.73 60.27 -54.67
CA PRO A 23 -88.11 59.82 -54.77
C PRO A 23 -88.30 58.95 -56.02
N ARG A 24 -88.72 57.70 -55.84
CA ARG A 24 -89.35 56.94 -56.92
C ARG A 24 -90.85 56.96 -56.70
N ALA A 25 -91.50 57.90 -57.37
CA ALA A 25 -92.94 57.84 -57.62
C ALA A 25 -93.22 56.59 -58.46
N PHE A 26 -93.74 55.54 -57.82
CA PHE A 26 -94.49 54.50 -58.51
C PHE A 26 -95.97 54.83 -58.34
N ALA A 27 -96.61 55.14 -59.46
CA ALA A 27 -98.05 55.18 -59.57
C ALA A 27 -98.60 53.76 -59.32
N LEU A 28 -99.32 53.56 -58.23
CA LEU A 28 -100.30 52.48 -58.12
C LEU A 28 -101.69 53.09 -58.22
N GLY A 29 -102.28 52.94 -59.40
CA GLY A 29 -103.70 53.08 -59.60
C GLY A 29 -104.45 51.84 -59.08
N SER A 30 -105.68 52.09 -58.64
CA SER A 30 -106.63 51.13 -58.06
C SER A 30 -106.35 50.72 -56.61
N ARG A 31 -107.43 50.71 -55.81
CA ARG A 31 -107.47 50.53 -54.36
C ARG A 31 -107.00 49.14 -53.94
N GLU A 32 -105.70 48.86 -53.95
CA GLU A 32 -105.15 47.76 -53.17
C GLU A 32 -104.84 48.24 -51.76
N ASN A 33 -105.43 47.57 -50.77
CA ASN A 33 -105.24 47.89 -49.37
C ASN A 33 -103.76 47.62 -49.01
N PRO A 34 -102.95 48.62 -48.60
CA PRO A 34 -101.54 48.41 -48.25
C PRO A 34 -101.34 47.37 -47.15
N LEU A 35 -102.32 47.20 -46.26
CA LEU A 35 -102.31 46.14 -45.26
C LEU A 35 -102.52 44.74 -45.86
N ALA A 36 -103.28 44.62 -46.96
CA ALA A 36 -103.43 43.36 -47.69
C ALA A 36 -102.16 43.00 -48.45
N VAL A 37 -101.49 43.98 -49.07
CA VAL A 37 -100.17 43.80 -49.69
C VAL A 37 -99.12 43.40 -48.64
N ALA A 38 -99.12 44.07 -47.47
CA ALA A 38 -98.27 43.67 -46.35
C ALA A 38 -98.61 42.27 -45.84
N ASP A 39 -99.89 41.89 -45.75
CA ASP A 39 -100.31 40.54 -45.35
C ASP A 39 -99.86 39.48 -46.36
N ASP A 40 -99.92 39.78 -47.65
CA ASP A 40 -99.46 38.86 -48.71
C ASP A 40 -97.93 38.78 -48.75
N LEU A 41 -97.21 39.86 -48.46
CA LEU A 41 -95.75 39.82 -48.26
C LEU A 41 -95.37 39.08 -46.97
N ILE A 42 -96.14 39.19 -45.88
CA ILE A 42 -95.95 38.40 -44.66
C ILE A 42 -96.22 36.92 -44.92
N LYS A 43 -97.25 36.58 -45.69
CA LYS A 43 -97.54 35.19 -46.13
C LYS A 43 -96.48 34.66 -47.09
N ALA A 44 -95.97 35.51 -47.99
CA ALA A 44 -94.86 35.21 -48.89
C ALA A 44 -93.49 35.29 -48.19
N GLN A 45 -93.48 35.62 -46.89
CA GLN A 45 -92.34 35.70 -45.99
C GLN A 45 -91.25 36.68 -46.45
N GLU A 46 -91.65 37.74 -47.17
CA GLU A 46 -90.80 38.86 -47.59
C GLU A 46 -90.84 39.98 -46.53
N TYR A 47 -90.42 39.65 -45.32
CA TYR A 47 -90.61 40.49 -44.12
C TYR A 47 -90.01 41.89 -44.23
N ASN A 48 -88.83 42.05 -44.85
CA ASN A 48 -88.21 43.37 -45.02
C ASN A 48 -89.07 44.29 -45.91
N ARG A 49 -89.63 43.76 -47.00
CA ARG A 49 -90.56 44.51 -47.87
C ARG A 49 -91.89 44.77 -47.18
N ALA A 50 -92.38 43.82 -46.38
CA ALA A 50 -93.58 44.02 -45.57
C ALA A 50 -93.40 45.13 -44.52
N ILE A 51 -92.23 45.20 -43.86
CA ILE A 51 -91.90 46.28 -42.91
C ILE A 51 -91.88 47.64 -43.61
N ASP A 52 -91.29 47.74 -44.81
CA ASP A 52 -91.25 48.99 -45.57
C ASP A 52 -92.66 49.49 -45.94
N ILE A 53 -93.53 48.58 -46.39
CA ILE A 53 -94.95 48.91 -46.68
C ILE A 53 -95.71 49.30 -45.42
N LEU A 54 -95.50 48.59 -44.30
CA LEU A 54 -96.16 48.90 -43.02
C LEU A 54 -95.67 50.23 -42.43
N ARG A 55 -94.38 50.56 -42.56
CA ARG A 55 -93.83 51.86 -42.15
C ARG A 55 -94.43 52.99 -42.96
N GLN A 56 -94.49 52.84 -44.28
CA GLN A 56 -95.12 53.83 -45.15
C GLN A 56 -96.62 53.98 -44.83
N TYR A 57 -97.32 52.88 -44.58
CA TYR A 57 -98.72 52.90 -44.14
C TYR A 57 -98.94 53.63 -42.80
N ILE A 58 -98.04 53.48 -41.82
CA ILE A 58 -98.13 54.19 -40.53
C ILE A 58 -97.95 55.71 -40.73
N VAL A 59 -97.04 56.11 -41.61
CA VAL A 59 -96.81 57.52 -41.96
C VAL A 59 -98.05 58.11 -42.65
N ASP A 60 -98.63 57.36 -43.58
CA ASP A 60 -99.75 57.83 -44.41
C ASP A 60 -101.12 57.70 -43.70
N ASN A 61 -101.26 56.83 -42.68
CA ASN A 61 -102.48 56.59 -41.91
C ASN A 61 -102.22 56.44 -40.39
N PRO A 62 -102.05 57.55 -39.64
CA PRO A 62 -101.74 57.52 -38.20
C PRO A 62 -102.79 56.82 -37.33
N ALA A 63 -104.09 56.89 -37.71
CA ALA A 63 -105.18 56.22 -36.99
C ALA A 63 -105.18 54.68 -37.17
N GLY A 64 -104.46 54.17 -38.17
CA GLY A 64 -104.31 52.74 -38.44
C GLY A 64 -103.13 52.07 -37.74
N LEU A 65 -102.47 52.81 -36.81
CA LEU A 65 -101.25 52.37 -36.14
C LEU A 65 -101.41 50.98 -35.50
N ASP A 66 -102.49 50.72 -34.76
CA ASP A 66 -102.72 49.44 -34.09
C ASP A 66 -102.81 48.22 -35.04
N LEU A 67 -103.26 48.46 -36.28
CA LEU A 67 -103.38 47.40 -37.29
C LEU A 67 -102.04 47.10 -37.97
N ALA A 68 -101.21 48.12 -38.16
CA ALA A 68 -99.84 47.96 -38.64
C ALA A 68 -98.94 47.39 -37.53
N GLN A 69 -99.13 47.83 -36.29
CA GLN A 69 -98.41 47.37 -35.11
C GLN A 69 -98.61 45.88 -34.91
N ARG A 70 -99.83 45.35 -34.97
CA ARG A 70 -100.09 43.90 -34.87
C ARG A 70 -99.34 43.07 -35.93
N ARG A 71 -99.15 43.61 -37.13
CA ARG A 71 -98.40 42.95 -38.23
C ARG A 71 -96.89 43.07 -38.03
N LEU A 72 -96.41 44.23 -37.58
CA LEU A 72 -95.03 44.43 -37.15
C LEU A 72 -94.68 43.53 -35.97
N ASP A 73 -95.57 43.35 -34.98
CA ASP A 73 -95.41 42.44 -33.86
C ASP A 73 -95.31 40.98 -34.33
N ARG A 74 -96.08 40.60 -35.37
CA ARG A 74 -96.00 39.27 -36.00
C ARG A 74 -94.66 39.06 -36.71
N ILE A 75 -94.13 40.07 -37.39
CA ILE A 75 -92.79 40.01 -38.02
C ILE A 75 -91.70 39.98 -36.94
N ALA A 76 -91.82 40.81 -35.91
CA ALA A 76 -90.89 40.88 -34.78
C ALA A 76 -90.84 39.56 -34.01
N ALA A 77 -91.96 38.84 -33.87
CA ALA A 77 -91.99 37.51 -33.27
C ALA A 77 -91.15 36.48 -34.06
N VAL A 78 -91.23 36.49 -35.40
CA VAL A 78 -90.43 35.61 -36.26
C VAL A 78 -88.93 35.98 -36.20
N GLN A 79 -88.60 37.28 -36.23
CA GLN A 79 -87.22 37.75 -36.08
C GLN A 79 -86.63 37.45 -34.69
N SER A 80 -87.45 37.53 -33.63
CA SER A 80 -87.07 37.17 -32.26
C SER A 80 -86.74 35.67 -32.16
N GLU A 81 -87.57 34.80 -32.75
CA GLU A 81 -87.29 33.36 -32.81
C GLU A 81 -86.07 33.02 -33.67
N PHE A 82 -85.84 33.76 -34.77
CA PHE A 82 -84.60 33.65 -35.56
C PHE A 82 -83.37 34.00 -34.71
N ASN A 83 -83.37 35.14 -34.02
CA ASN A 83 -82.26 35.58 -33.16
C ASN A 83 -82.01 34.63 -31.99
N LYS A 84 -83.08 34.06 -31.41
CA LYS A 84 -82.99 33.04 -30.36
C LYS A 84 -82.36 31.75 -30.88
N THR A 85 -82.79 31.30 -32.06
CA THR A 85 -82.21 30.11 -32.72
C THR A 85 -80.75 30.35 -33.11
N ALA A 86 -80.41 31.55 -33.61
CA ALA A 86 -79.06 31.97 -33.94
C ALA A 86 -78.16 31.99 -32.70
N LYS A 87 -78.66 32.52 -31.57
CA LYS A 87 -77.95 32.47 -30.29
C LYS A 87 -77.74 31.05 -29.80
N ASN A 88 -78.76 30.18 -29.90
CA ASN A 88 -78.63 28.77 -29.54
C ASN A 88 -77.60 28.04 -30.39
N LEU A 89 -77.51 28.38 -31.68
CA LEU A 89 -76.50 27.84 -32.59
C LEU A 89 -75.09 28.32 -32.21
N LEU A 90 -74.91 29.62 -31.95
CA LEU A 90 -73.64 30.17 -31.47
C LEU A 90 -73.22 29.54 -30.13
N THR A 91 -74.17 29.34 -29.20
CA THR A 91 -73.93 28.61 -27.95
C THR A 91 -73.58 27.15 -28.22
N ALA A 92 -74.27 26.48 -29.14
CA ALA A 92 -73.98 25.09 -29.50
C ALA A 92 -72.59 24.94 -30.13
N PHE A 93 -72.09 25.91 -30.90
CA PHE A 93 -70.70 25.90 -31.38
C PHE A 93 -69.67 25.96 -30.26
N VAL A 94 -69.99 26.57 -29.11
CA VAL A 94 -69.07 26.73 -27.98
C VAL A 94 -69.21 25.60 -26.96
N GLU A 95 -70.44 25.26 -26.57
CA GLU A 95 -70.73 24.32 -25.49
C GLU A 95 -70.85 22.87 -25.98
N ASP A 96 -71.25 22.67 -27.23
CA ASP A 96 -71.49 21.36 -27.83
C ASP A 96 -70.93 21.29 -29.27
N PRO A 97 -69.62 21.61 -29.46
CA PRO A 97 -69.01 21.68 -30.78
C PRO A 97 -69.12 20.35 -31.54
N GLY A 98 -69.13 19.21 -30.83
CA GLY A 98 -69.13 17.90 -31.46
C GLY A 98 -70.48 17.41 -32.02
N ASN A 99 -71.55 18.19 -31.88
CA ASN A 99 -72.90 17.79 -32.24
C ASN A 99 -73.32 18.37 -33.59
N ALA A 100 -72.68 17.90 -34.65
CA ALA A 100 -72.93 18.37 -36.01
C ALA A 100 -74.39 18.19 -36.45
N GLN A 101 -75.08 17.17 -35.95
CA GLN A 101 -76.52 17.00 -36.21
C GLN A 101 -77.32 18.16 -35.62
N LYS A 102 -77.09 18.51 -34.35
CA LYS A 102 -77.74 19.65 -33.70
C LYS A 102 -77.42 20.98 -34.40
N HIS A 103 -76.18 21.16 -34.87
CA HIS A 103 -75.82 22.35 -35.63
C HIS A 103 -76.58 22.42 -36.96
N ALA A 104 -76.61 21.31 -37.71
CA ALA A 104 -77.34 21.22 -38.97
C ALA A 104 -78.85 21.45 -38.78
N ASP A 105 -79.44 20.87 -37.73
CA ASP A 105 -80.85 21.05 -37.39
C ASP A 105 -81.17 22.52 -37.05
N LEU A 106 -80.29 23.19 -36.30
CA LEU A 106 -80.44 24.60 -35.97
C LEU A 106 -80.26 25.52 -37.19
N ILE A 107 -79.30 25.21 -38.07
CA ILE A 107 -79.10 25.93 -39.35
C ILE A 107 -80.32 25.75 -40.26
N GLN A 108 -80.82 24.53 -40.37
CA GLN A 108 -82.03 24.24 -41.13
C GLN A 108 -83.23 24.97 -40.55
N ARG A 109 -83.34 25.04 -39.22
CA ARG A 109 -84.39 25.81 -38.55
C ARG A 109 -84.29 27.31 -38.85
N LEU A 110 -83.09 27.88 -38.92
CA LEU A 110 -82.88 29.28 -39.32
C LEU A 110 -83.37 29.52 -40.76
N ARG A 111 -83.08 28.60 -41.68
CA ARG A 111 -83.54 28.66 -43.08
C ARG A 111 -85.07 28.53 -43.18
N GLU A 112 -85.70 27.71 -42.35
CA GLU A 112 -87.16 27.56 -42.30
C GLU A 112 -87.89 28.78 -41.72
N LEU A 113 -87.29 29.43 -40.72
CA LEU A 113 -87.89 30.61 -40.07
C LEU A 113 -87.95 31.81 -41.03
N ILE A 114 -86.94 31.97 -41.89
CA ILE A 114 -86.90 33.01 -42.91
C ILE A 114 -86.41 32.42 -44.25
N PRO A 115 -87.30 31.82 -45.07
CA PRO A 115 -86.91 31.18 -46.35
C PRO A 115 -86.38 32.14 -47.42
N LYS A 116 -86.72 33.43 -47.32
CA LYS A 116 -86.20 34.52 -48.16
C LYS A 116 -85.43 35.55 -47.31
N PRO A 117 -84.23 35.19 -46.83
CA PRO A 117 -83.46 36.04 -45.93
C PRO A 117 -82.96 37.33 -46.60
N GLY A 118 -82.83 38.40 -45.81
CA GLY A 118 -82.10 39.60 -46.21
C GLY A 118 -80.59 39.33 -46.28
N GLN A 119 -79.79 40.34 -46.63
CA GLN A 119 -78.34 40.14 -46.76
C GLN A 119 -77.70 39.72 -45.43
N THR A 120 -78.08 40.34 -44.32
CA THR A 120 -77.54 40.03 -42.98
C THR A 120 -77.88 38.60 -42.54
N GLU A 121 -79.12 38.14 -42.73
CA GLU A 121 -79.51 36.78 -42.37
C GLU A 121 -78.84 35.74 -43.29
N LYS A 122 -78.65 36.07 -44.58
CA LYS A 122 -77.88 35.23 -45.51
C LYS A 122 -76.44 35.09 -45.07
N ASP A 123 -75.78 36.21 -44.76
CA ASP A 123 -74.37 36.21 -44.34
C ASP A 123 -74.20 35.43 -43.03
N PHE A 124 -75.13 35.56 -42.08
CA PHE A 124 -75.11 34.78 -40.84
C PHE A 124 -75.30 33.28 -41.08
N ILE A 125 -76.29 32.88 -41.90
CA ILE A 125 -76.54 31.47 -42.22
C ILE A 125 -75.32 30.85 -42.93
N GLN A 126 -74.73 31.55 -43.91
CA GLN A 126 -73.52 31.11 -44.60
C GLN A 126 -72.31 31.00 -43.66
N TYR A 127 -72.13 32.00 -42.78
CA TYR A 127 -71.10 31.95 -41.75
C TYR A 127 -71.29 30.76 -40.80
N ALA A 128 -72.54 30.50 -40.38
CA ALA A 128 -72.88 29.41 -39.49
C ALA A 128 -72.67 28.04 -40.14
N GLU A 129 -73.01 27.89 -41.43
CA GLU A 129 -72.72 26.68 -42.21
C GLU A 129 -71.22 26.40 -42.31
N ARG A 130 -70.44 27.42 -42.67
CA ARG A 130 -68.98 27.29 -42.78
C ARG A 130 -68.35 26.97 -41.42
N THR A 131 -68.86 27.58 -40.35
CA THR A 131 -68.42 27.32 -38.97
C THR A 131 -68.79 25.91 -38.52
N SER A 132 -70.00 25.42 -38.83
CA SER A 132 -70.43 24.06 -38.47
C SER A 132 -69.58 23.00 -39.17
N ILE A 133 -69.30 23.19 -40.46
CA ILE A 133 -68.39 22.32 -41.24
C ILE A 133 -66.98 22.34 -40.62
N LYS A 134 -66.47 23.53 -40.26
CA LYS A 134 -65.18 23.69 -39.58
C LYS A 134 -65.09 22.85 -38.31
N VAL A 135 -66.06 23.02 -37.42
CA VAL A 135 -66.08 22.35 -36.12
C VAL A 135 -66.18 20.83 -36.29
N LEU A 136 -67.00 20.34 -37.24
CA LEU A 136 -67.11 18.91 -37.54
C LEU A 136 -65.77 18.32 -37.99
N TRP A 137 -65.08 18.96 -38.93
CA TRP A 137 -63.80 18.45 -39.43
C TRP A 137 -62.69 18.53 -38.38
N ASP A 138 -62.67 19.58 -37.56
CA ASP A 138 -61.75 19.67 -36.42
C ASP A 138 -61.94 18.52 -35.43
N GLN A 139 -63.19 18.18 -35.10
CA GLN A 139 -63.49 17.04 -34.23
C GLN A 139 -63.04 15.72 -34.84
N GLN A 140 -63.32 15.49 -36.13
CA GLN A 140 -62.87 14.27 -36.82
C GLN A 140 -61.35 14.17 -36.88
N ARG A 141 -60.67 15.30 -37.13
CA ARG A 141 -59.21 15.36 -37.07
C ARG A 141 -58.68 14.93 -35.71
N LEU A 142 -59.24 15.47 -34.62
CA LEU A 142 -58.83 15.10 -33.27
C LEU A 142 -59.07 13.62 -32.97
N ALA A 143 -60.23 13.08 -33.38
CA ALA A 143 -60.56 11.67 -33.19
C ALA A 143 -59.57 10.74 -33.92
N ILE A 144 -59.26 11.03 -35.18
CA ILE A 144 -58.28 10.26 -35.98
C ILE A 144 -56.88 10.32 -35.35
N LEU A 145 -56.41 11.52 -34.98
CA LEU A 145 -55.10 11.70 -34.36
C LEU A 145 -55.00 10.96 -33.02
N GLN A 146 -56.07 10.97 -32.21
CA GLN A 146 -56.11 10.28 -30.93
C GLN A 146 -56.13 8.75 -31.11
N GLU A 147 -56.97 8.22 -31.99
CA GLU A 147 -57.01 6.80 -32.32
C GLU A 147 -55.63 6.31 -32.78
N ALA A 148 -54.99 7.06 -33.68
CA ALA A 148 -53.67 6.73 -34.17
C ALA A 148 -52.60 6.77 -33.06
N ALA A 149 -52.62 7.78 -32.20
CA ALA A 149 -51.69 7.88 -31.08
C ALA A 149 -51.88 6.74 -30.07
N ASP A 150 -53.11 6.27 -29.85
CA ASP A 150 -53.41 5.11 -29.00
C ASP A 150 -52.93 3.79 -29.62
N GLN A 151 -53.06 3.64 -30.94
CA GLN A 151 -52.49 2.50 -31.67
C GLN A 151 -50.96 2.46 -31.54
N ALA A 152 -50.27 3.60 -31.73
CA ALA A 152 -48.83 3.69 -31.56
C ALA A 152 -48.38 3.32 -30.13
N ALA A 153 -49.12 3.79 -29.11
CA ALA A 153 -48.84 3.44 -27.72
C ALA A 153 -48.99 1.94 -27.41
N ARG A 154 -49.79 1.20 -28.18
CA ARG A 154 -49.97 -0.26 -28.08
C ARG A 154 -48.99 -1.06 -28.94
N GLY A 155 -48.08 -0.40 -29.66
CA GLY A 155 -47.13 -1.05 -30.57
C GLY A 155 -47.66 -1.32 -31.97
N LEU A 156 -48.85 -0.82 -32.33
CA LEU A 156 -49.48 -0.97 -33.64
C LEU A 156 -49.05 0.18 -34.57
N PHE A 157 -47.75 0.28 -34.85
CA PHE A 157 -47.16 1.47 -35.47
C PHE A 157 -47.60 1.71 -36.92
N VAL A 158 -47.65 0.66 -37.75
CA VAL A 158 -48.10 0.80 -39.15
C VAL A 158 -49.59 1.12 -39.21
N ASP A 159 -50.40 0.53 -38.33
CA ASP A 159 -51.83 0.81 -38.26
C ASP A 159 -52.08 2.26 -37.79
N SER A 160 -51.29 2.76 -36.84
CA SER A 160 -51.28 4.18 -36.48
C SER A 160 -51.02 5.09 -37.68
N ALA A 161 -50.00 4.78 -38.49
CA ALA A 161 -49.71 5.55 -39.70
C ALA A 161 -50.87 5.50 -40.73
N ARG A 162 -51.49 4.32 -40.93
CA ARG A 162 -52.66 4.15 -41.81
C ARG A 162 -53.89 4.87 -41.31
N THR A 163 -54.12 4.90 -39.99
CA THR A 163 -55.23 5.64 -39.38
C THR A 163 -55.08 7.13 -39.62
N ASN A 164 -53.88 7.70 -39.47
CA ASN A 164 -53.60 9.09 -39.82
C ASN A 164 -53.91 9.40 -41.30
N ALA A 165 -53.58 8.48 -42.22
CA ALA A 165 -53.85 8.67 -43.65
C ALA A 165 -55.34 8.80 -44.00
N ARG A 166 -56.26 8.28 -43.17
CA ARG A 166 -57.72 8.50 -43.34
C ARG A 166 -58.07 9.99 -43.35
N GLY A 167 -57.30 10.79 -42.61
CA GLY A 167 -57.44 12.23 -42.50
C GLY A 167 -57.16 13.00 -43.81
N PHE A 168 -56.47 12.39 -44.78
CA PHE A 168 -56.17 13.01 -46.07
C PHE A 168 -57.39 13.12 -47.02
N SER A 169 -58.54 12.61 -46.61
CA SER A 169 -59.80 12.83 -47.32
C SER A 169 -60.55 14.08 -46.87
N LEU A 170 -60.30 14.55 -45.63
CA LEU A 170 -61.01 15.69 -45.05
C LEU A 170 -60.67 16.96 -45.83
N TYR A 171 -61.67 17.78 -46.19
CA TYR A 171 -61.54 18.98 -47.03
C TYR A 171 -60.97 18.81 -48.44
N ARG A 172 -60.55 17.61 -48.87
CA ARG A 172 -59.81 17.44 -50.13
C ARG A 172 -60.58 17.92 -51.36
N GLN A 173 -61.85 17.52 -51.46
CA GLN A 173 -62.72 17.91 -52.59
C GLN A 173 -63.03 19.41 -52.56
N GLN A 174 -63.35 19.96 -51.40
CA GLN A 174 -63.66 21.39 -51.23
C GLN A 174 -62.45 22.25 -51.58
N PHE A 175 -61.25 21.85 -51.14
CA PHE A 175 -60.01 22.53 -51.45
C PHE A 175 -59.70 22.54 -52.95
N ASP A 176 -59.94 21.42 -53.63
CA ASP A 176 -59.79 21.35 -55.08
C ASP A 176 -60.73 22.34 -55.79
N GLN A 177 -61.99 22.41 -55.37
CA GLN A 177 -62.99 23.30 -55.94
C GLN A 177 -62.69 24.78 -55.65
N ASP A 178 -62.28 25.10 -54.43
CA ASP A 178 -62.10 26.49 -53.99
C ASP A 178 -60.78 27.11 -54.46
N PHE A 179 -59.73 26.30 -54.68
CA PHE A 179 -58.37 26.82 -54.86
C PHE A 179 -57.70 26.43 -56.18
N ARG A 180 -58.25 25.51 -56.98
CA ARG A 180 -57.64 25.10 -58.25
C ARG A 180 -57.47 26.25 -59.24
N ASP A 181 -58.47 27.13 -59.34
CA ASP A 181 -58.40 28.30 -60.22
C ASP A 181 -57.47 29.40 -59.67
N ILE A 182 -57.15 29.35 -58.36
CA ILE A 182 -56.27 30.31 -57.69
C ILE A 182 -54.80 29.90 -57.85
N ASP A 183 -54.50 28.61 -57.68
CA ASP A 183 -53.13 28.07 -57.77
C ASP A 183 -53.14 26.55 -58.05
N ASP A 184 -53.37 26.16 -59.31
CA ASP A 184 -53.40 24.75 -59.74
C ASP A 184 -52.08 24.01 -59.41
N ASP A 185 -50.92 24.67 -59.51
CA ASP A 185 -49.65 24.06 -59.13
C ASP A 185 -49.57 23.80 -57.63
N GLY A 186 -49.98 24.76 -56.80
CA GLY A 186 -50.07 24.58 -55.35
C GLY A 186 -51.01 23.43 -54.95
N VAL A 187 -52.17 23.31 -55.60
CA VAL A 187 -53.12 22.22 -55.35
C VAL A 187 -52.55 20.87 -55.76
N ARG A 188 -51.97 20.76 -56.98
CA ARG A 188 -51.33 19.53 -57.46
C ARG A 188 -50.19 19.09 -56.54
N ARG A 189 -49.30 20.02 -56.17
CA ARG A 189 -48.18 19.73 -55.26
C ARG A 189 -48.63 19.30 -53.88
N ALA A 190 -49.74 19.85 -53.35
CA ALA A 190 -50.30 19.38 -52.09
C ALA A 190 -50.80 17.93 -52.18
N PHE A 191 -51.48 17.57 -53.28
CA PHE A 191 -51.94 16.19 -53.49
C PHE A 191 -50.79 15.23 -53.75
N GLU A 192 -49.74 15.66 -54.46
CA GLU A 192 -48.52 14.87 -54.66
C GLU A 192 -47.78 14.63 -53.35
N ALA A 193 -47.67 15.64 -52.48
CA ALA A 193 -47.06 15.50 -51.16
C ALA A 193 -47.82 14.47 -50.29
N VAL A 194 -49.15 14.51 -50.32
CA VAL A 194 -49.99 13.51 -49.62
C VAL A 194 -49.82 12.11 -50.21
N ALA A 195 -49.83 11.97 -51.53
CA ALA A 195 -49.60 10.68 -52.19
C ALA A 195 -48.20 10.13 -51.88
N GLU A 196 -47.20 11.00 -51.76
CA GLU A 196 -45.86 10.61 -51.33
C GLU A 196 -45.85 10.09 -49.89
N VAL A 197 -46.55 10.73 -48.95
CA VAL A 197 -46.70 10.20 -47.59
C VAL A 197 -47.39 8.83 -47.59
N GLU A 198 -48.42 8.61 -48.41
CA GLU A 198 -49.04 7.29 -48.55
C GLU A 198 -48.06 6.22 -49.06
N ARG A 199 -47.19 6.57 -50.02
CA ARG A 199 -46.09 5.68 -50.48
C ARG A 199 -45.08 5.40 -49.35
N GLN A 200 -44.75 6.40 -48.54
CA GLN A 200 -43.86 6.25 -47.39
C GLN A 200 -44.48 5.35 -46.31
N ILE A 201 -45.79 5.40 -46.07
CA ILE A 201 -46.50 4.44 -45.20
C ILE A 201 -46.37 3.02 -45.76
N GLY A 202 -46.45 2.83 -47.07
CA GLY A 202 -46.18 1.56 -47.73
C GLY A 202 -44.76 1.04 -47.47
N ARG A 203 -43.74 1.90 -47.65
CA ARG A 203 -42.34 1.59 -47.32
C ARG A 203 -42.15 1.28 -45.84
N PHE A 204 -42.83 2.01 -44.96
CA PHE A 204 -42.79 1.78 -43.52
C PHE A 204 -43.37 0.42 -43.15
N SER A 205 -44.46 0.01 -43.81
CA SER A 205 -45.04 -1.32 -43.67
C SER A 205 -44.09 -2.43 -44.16
N ALA A 206 -43.38 -2.20 -45.27
CA ALA A 206 -42.42 -3.17 -45.80
C ALA A 206 -41.17 -3.32 -44.91
N LEU A 207 -40.76 -2.25 -44.23
CA LEU A 207 -39.59 -2.22 -43.35
C LEU A 207 -39.77 -3.05 -42.06
N GLN A 208 -41.01 -3.41 -41.69
CA GLN A 208 -41.32 -4.08 -40.42
C GLN A 208 -40.59 -5.41 -40.24
N LEU A 209 -40.57 -6.27 -41.27
CA LEU A 209 -39.92 -7.57 -41.21
C LEU A 209 -38.43 -7.42 -40.92
N GLU A 210 -37.79 -6.46 -41.58
CA GLU A 210 -36.37 -6.17 -41.42
C GLU A 210 -36.06 -5.67 -40.00
N LEU A 211 -36.85 -4.71 -39.50
CA LEU A 211 -36.72 -4.19 -38.12
C LEU A 211 -36.86 -5.32 -37.09
N THR A 212 -37.87 -6.18 -37.22
CA THR A 212 -38.03 -7.32 -36.30
C THR A 212 -36.86 -8.30 -36.40
N SER A 213 -36.42 -8.63 -37.62
CA SER A 213 -35.31 -9.57 -37.85
C SER A 213 -33.97 -9.07 -37.33
N ALA A 214 -33.75 -7.76 -37.28
CA ALA A 214 -32.50 -7.16 -36.84
C ALA A 214 -32.48 -6.88 -35.32
N LEU A 215 -33.59 -6.40 -34.74
CA LEU A 215 -33.63 -5.94 -33.35
C LEU A 215 -33.90 -7.06 -32.35
N ALA A 216 -34.66 -8.10 -32.73
CA ALA A 216 -34.91 -9.22 -31.83
C ALA A 216 -33.63 -10.01 -31.49
N PRO A 217 -32.72 -10.32 -32.44
CA PRO A 217 -31.42 -10.91 -32.12
C PRO A 217 -30.55 -10.01 -31.25
N LEU A 218 -30.52 -8.70 -31.51
CA LEU A 218 -29.73 -7.76 -30.70
C LEU A 218 -30.18 -7.75 -29.24
N ARG A 219 -31.49 -7.72 -28.99
CA ARG A 219 -32.05 -7.82 -27.63
C ARG A 219 -31.62 -9.11 -26.95
N THR A 220 -31.72 -10.24 -27.65
CA THR A 220 -31.31 -11.55 -27.13
C THR A 220 -29.81 -11.60 -26.84
N ALA A 221 -28.98 -11.00 -27.72
CA ALA A 221 -27.54 -10.91 -27.53
C ALA A 221 -27.21 -10.10 -26.27
N PHE A 222 -27.83 -8.93 -26.06
CA PHE A 222 -27.65 -8.18 -24.82
C PHE A 222 -28.09 -8.96 -23.57
N ALA A 223 -29.24 -9.63 -23.63
CA ALA A 223 -29.74 -10.45 -22.52
C ALA A 223 -28.84 -11.66 -22.19
N SER A 224 -28.11 -12.20 -23.18
CA SER A 224 -27.10 -13.25 -22.95
C SER A 224 -25.84 -12.72 -22.26
N GLY A 225 -25.58 -11.42 -22.40
CA GLY A 225 -24.37 -10.76 -21.94
C GLY A 225 -23.09 -11.17 -22.68
N ASP A 226 -23.18 -11.83 -23.82
CA ASP A 226 -22.02 -12.13 -24.66
C ASP A 226 -21.70 -10.94 -25.59
N PRO A 227 -20.55 -10.26 -25.39
CA PRO A 227 -20.18 -9.12 -26.24
C PRO A 227 -19.99 -9.50 -27.71
N GLY A 228 -19.56 -10.73 -28.01
CA GLY A 228 -19.37 -11.21 -29.38
C GLY A 228 -20.69 -11.41 -30.13
N LEU A 229 -21.72 -11.92 -29.44
CA LEU A 229 -23.07 -12.00 -30.01
C LEU A 229 -23.66 -10.61 -30.26
N VAL A 230 -23.37 -9.64 -29.37
CA VAL A 230 -23.80 -8.25 -29.56
C VAL A 230 -23.10 -7.64 -30.78
N ASP A 231 -21.79 -7.84 -30.93
CA ASP A 231 -21.04 -7.33 -32.10
C ASP A 231 -21.55 -7.91 -33.41
N ALA A 232 -21.99 -9.17 -33.42
CA ALA A 232 -22.56 -9.80 -34.60
C ALA A 232 -23.95 -9.23 -34.95
N ALA A 233 -24.79 -8.94 -33.95
CA ALA A 233 -26.16 -8.48 -34.15
C ALA A 233 -26.28 -6.96 -34.38
N LEU A 234 -25.37 -6.17 -33.79
CA LEU A 234 -25.47 -4.70 -33.75
C LEU A 234 -25.45 -4.03 -35.14
N PRO A 235 -24.59 -4.41 -36.10
CA PRO A 235 -24.56 -3.75 -37.42
C PRO A 235 -25.88 -3.86 -38.20
N ALA A 236 -26.55 -5.02 -38.12
CA ALA A 236 -27.85 -5.22 -38.76
C ALA A 236 -28.93 -4.30 -38.14
N ALA A 237 -28.92 -4.19 -36.81
CA ALA A 237 -29.82 -3.28 -36.09
C ALA A 237 -29.54 -1.80 -36.39
N GLU A 238 -28.27 -1.39 -36.42
CA GLU A 238 -27.87 -0.03 -36.81
C GLU A 238 -28.36 0.32 -38.22
N ALA A 239 -28.21 -0.60 -39.18
CA ALA A 239 -28.67 -0.38 -40.54
C ALA A 239 -30.20 -0.27 -40.64
N ALA A 240 -30.93 -1.16 -39.96
CA ALA A 240 -32.40 -1.15 -39.95
C ALA A 240 -32.97 0.11 -39.28
N LEU A 241 -32.38 0.53 -38.16
CA LEU A 241 -32.74 1.78 -37.48
C LEU A 241 -32.41 2.98 -38.37
N THR A 242 -31.21 3.05 -38.96
CA THR A 242 -30.85 4.16 -39.87
C THR A 242 -31.85 4.29 -41.02
N ARG A 243 -32.33 3.19 -41.58
CA ARG A 243 -33.40 3.19 -42.60
C ARG A 243 -34.73 3.74 -42.06
N LEU A 244 -35.13 3.38 -40.84
CA LEU A 244 -36.34 3.93 -40.20
C LEU A 244 -36.21 5.44 -39.94
N ALA A 245 -35.06 5.89 -39.44
CA ALA A 245 -34.80 7.32 -39.22
C ALA A 245 -34.81 8.11 -40.52
N GLY A 246 -34.19 7.58 -41.59
CA GLY A 246 -34.21 8.18 -42.92
C GLY A 246 -35.62 8.30 -43.49
N LEU A 247 -36.42 7.21 -43.43
CA LEU A 247 -37.81 7.25 -43.86
C LEU A 247 -38.64 8.26 -43.08
N ARG A 248 -38.42 8.37 -41.76
CA ARG A 248 -39.07 9.40 -40.94
C ARG A 248 -38.68 10.82 -41.36
N ALA A 249 -37.40 11.06 -41.65
CA ALA A 249 -36.94 12.37 -42.12
C ALA A 249 -37.63 12.76 -43.44
N GLU A 250 -37.71 11.84 -44.40
CA GLU A 250 -38.44 12.05 -45.67
C GLU A 250 -39.93 12.36 -45.43
N THR A 251 -40.56 11.71 -44.45
CA THR A 251 -41.94 12.00 -44.05
C THR A 251 -42.10 13.38 -43.40
N LEU A 252 -41.15 13.79 -42.55
CA LEU A 252 -41.14 15.14 -41.99
C LEU A 252 -40.97 16.21 -43.08
N ASP A 253 -40.09 15.99 -44.05
CA ASP A 253 -39.90 16.90 -45.19
C ASP A 253 -41.19 17.04 -46.01
N SER A 254 -41.90 15.94 -46.22
CA SER A 254 -43.19 15.93 -46.92
C SER A 254 -44.26 16.72 -46.15
N GLY A 255 -44.28 16.63 -44.82
CA GLY A 255 -45.14 17.44 -43.97
C GLY A 255 -44.75 18.93 -43.96
N ALA A 256 -43.44 19.24 -43.90
CA ALA A 256 -42.94 20.61 -43.95
C ALA A 256 -43.21 21.29 -45.31
N LEU A 257 -43.23 20.51 -46.39
CA LEU A 257 -43.69 20.97 -47.70
C LEU A 257 -45.16 21.36 -47.67
N LEU A 258 -46.04 20.56 -47.05
CA LEU A 258 -47.45 20.90 -46.88
C LEU A 258 -47.61 22.21 -46.08
N ASP A 259 -46.89 22.39 -44.97
CA ASP A 259 -46.89 23.65 -44.21
C ASP A 259 -46.43 24.85 -45.05
N SER A 260 -45.42 24.65 -45.91
CA SER A 260 -44.93 25.68 -46.81
C SER A 260 -45.94 26.05 -47.89
N ILE A 261 -46.65 25.06 -48.45
CA ILE A 261 -47.76 25.26 -49.38
C ILE A 261 -48.91 26.01 -48.68
N ALA A 262 -49.26 25.64 -47.44
CA ALA A 262 -50.29 26.33 -46.68
C ALA A 262 -49.96 27.82 -46.47
N ARG A 263 -48.69 28.16 -46.17
CA ARG A 263 -48.23 29.55 -46.09
C ARG A 263 -48.35 30.28 -47.43
N LEU A 264 -48.05 29.62 -48.54
CA LEU A 264 -48.20 30.19 -49.89
C LEU A 264 -49.66 30.55 -50.18
N PHE A 265 -50.61 29.64 -49.92
CA PHE A 265 -52.04 29.93 -50.11
C PHE A 265 -52.53 31.10 -49.28
N LYS A 266 -52.12 31.20 -48.01
CA LYS A 266 -52.44 32.35 -47.15
C LYS A 266 -51.88 33.68 -47.66
N SER A 267 -50.72 33.65 -48.31
CA SER A 267 -50.16 34.85 -48.93
C SER A 267 -50.94 35.30 -50.16
N LYS A 268 -51.58 34.36 -50.87
CA LYS A 268 -52.39 34.62 -52.07
C LYS A 268 -53.84 34.99 -51.75
N VAL A 269 -54.38 34.51 -50.63
CA VAL A 269 -55.77 34.75 -50.22
C VAL A 269 -55.79 35.45 -48.84
N PRO A 270 -55.91 36.80 -48.80
CA PRO A 270 -55.96 37.56 -47.56
C PRO A 270 -57.14 37.13 -46.67
N GLY A 271 -56.88 36.88 -45.39
CA GLY A 271 -57.90 36.44 -44.43
C GLY A 271 -58.18 34.94 -44.43
N LEU A 272 -57.43 34.13 -45.22
CA LEU A 272 -57.51 32.67 -45.16
C LEU A 272 -56.96 32.15 -43.82
N GLU A 273 -57.83 31.58 -43.00
CA GLU A 273 -57.47 30.87 -41.77
C GLU A 273 -56.90 29.47 -42.06
N ASN A 274 -56.60 28.67 -41.02
CA ASN A 274 -56.09 27.29 -41.17
C ASN A 274 -57.15 26.26 -41.58
N ASP A 275 -58.34 26.71 -41.98
CA ASP A 275 -59.53 25.88 -42.13
C ASP A 275 -59.70 25.35 -43.55
N PHE A 276 -58.65 24.75 -44.10
CA PHE A 276 -58.66 24.14 -45.42
C PHE A 276 -57.74 22.91 -45.44
N PHE A 277 -57.77 22.17 -46.55
CA PHE A 277 -57.13 20.86 -46.68
C PHE A 277 -55.66 20.81 -46.24
N VAL A 278 -54.83 21.76 -46.68
CA VAL A 278 -53.37 21.63 -46.55
C VAL A 278 -52.89 21.65 -45.08
N PRO A 279 -53.31 22.59 -44.22
CA PRO A 279 -53.01 22.53 -42.78
C PRO A 279 -53.51 21.26 -42.08
N PHE A 280 -54.66 20.71 -42.50
CA PHE A 280 -55.18 19.46 -41.96
C PHE A 280 -54.30 18.28 -42.36
N ALA A 281 -54.00 18.15 -43.65
CA ALA A 281 -53.09 17.13 -44.16
C ALA A 281 -51.74 17.19 -43.45
N ALA A 282 -51.15 18.38 -43.31
CA ALA A 282 -49.89 18.57 -42.58
C ALA A 282 -49.96 18.03 -41.14
N SER A 283 -51.06 18.28 -40.41
CA SER A 283 -51.22 17.79 -39.04
C SER A 283 -51.32 16.26 -38.92
N PHE A 284 -51.83 15.56 -39.93
CA PHE A 284 -51.82 14.08 -39.96
C PHE A 284 -50.43 13.51 -40.30
N VAL A 285 -49.55 14.30 -40.90
CA VAL A 285 -48.15 13.90 -41.17
C VAL A 285 -47.26 14.20 -39.97
N LEU A 286 -47.27 15.46 -39.51
CA LEU A 286 -46.36 16.00 -38.50
C LEU A 286 -46.86 15.85 -37.06
N GLY A 287 -48.16 15.65 -36.87
CA GLY A 287 -48.83 15.81 -35.58
C GLY A 287 -49.14 17.28 -35.26
N ARG A 288 -49.82 17.53 -34.15
CA ARG A 288 -50.14 18.90 -33.72
C ARG A 288 -48.94 19.54 -32.98
N PRO A 289 -48.62 20.83 -33.21
CA PRO A 289 -47.47 21.50 -32.59
C PRO A 289 -47.44 21.52 -31.05
N GLN A 290 -48.60 21.46 -30.40
CA GLN A 290 -48.76 21.48 -28.94
C GLN A 290 -49.24 20.14 -28.38
N ALA A 291 -49.15 19.05 -29.13
CA ALA A 291 -49.50 17.75 -28.61
C ALA A 291 -48.41 17.23 -27.65
N ASP A 292 -48.84 16.74 -26.49
CA ASP A 292 -47.98 16.03 -25.52
C ASP A 292 -47.73 14.56 -25.91
N ARG A 293 -48.20 14.16 -27.10
CA ARG A 293 -48.11 12.78 -27.63
C ARG A 293 -47.47 12.79 -29.00
N LEU A 294 -46.84 11.67 -29.34
CA LEU A 294 -46.34 11.42 -30.70
C LEU A 294 -47.54 11.18 -31.63
N GLU A 295 -47.92 12.23 -32.35
CA GLU A 295 -49.04 12.24 -33.28
C GLU A 295 -48.55 12.24 -34.75
N GLY A 296 -49.46 11.91 -35.66
CA GLY A 296 -49.18 11.88 -37.09
C GLY A 296 -48.34 10.67 -37.53
N VAL A 297 -48.14 10.56 -38.85
CA VAL A 297 -47.35 9.49 -39.47
C VAL A 297 -45.90 9.51 -38.97
N ALA A 298 -45.27 10.68 -38.89
CA ALA A 298 -43.90 10.81 -38.36
C ALA A 298 -43.81 10.47 -36.85
N GLY A 299 -44.88 10.74 -36.09
CA GLY A 299 -45.00 10.35 -34.68
C GLY A 299 -45.10 8.84 -34.51
N ALA A 300 -45.83 8.14 -35.37
CA ALA A 300 -45.91 6.68 -35.34
C ALA A 300 -44.52 6.03 -35.56
N MET A 301 -43.73 6.56 -36.50
CA MET A 301 -42.34 6.10 -36.73
C MET A 301 -41.43 6.40 -35.52
N ALA A 302 -41.56 7.58 -34.92
CA ALA A 302 -40.83 7.94 -33.69
C ALA A 302 -41.19 7.05 -32.50
N ALA A 303 -42.47 6.69 -32.36
CA ALA A 303 -42.94 5.78 -31.32
C ALA A 303 -42.36 4.38 -31.51
N GLN A 304 -42.31 3.88 -32.76
CA GLN A 304 -41.66 2.60 -33.06
C GLN A 304 -40.18 2.63 -32.73
N TRP A 305 -39.47 3.69 -33.14
CA TRP A 305 -38.07 3.88 -32.81
C TRP A 305 -37.85 3.79 -31.30
N ALA A 306 -38.58 4.58 -30.50
CA ALA A 306 -38.46 4.58 -29.05
C ALA A 306 -38.67 3.18 -28.45
N ALA A 307 -39.71 2.46 -28.88
CA ALA A 307 -40.00 1.11 -28.40
C ALA A 307 -38.90 0.09 -28.74
N LEU A 308 -38.33 0.14 -29.95
CA LEU A 308 -37.24 -0.75 -30.36
C LEU A 308 -35.97 -0.49 -29.55
N PHE A 309 -35.64 0.79 -29.30
CA PHE A 309 -34.51 1.18 -28.46
C PHE A 309 -34.67 0.75 -27.02
N ASP A 310 -35.83 1.00 -26.43
CA ASP A 310 -36.11 0.62 -25.04
C ASP A 310 -36.00 -0.89 -24.87
N SER A 311 -36.43 -1.69 -25.84
CA SER A 311 -36.33 -3.14 -25.76
C SER A 311 -34.88 -3.65 -25.67
N ALA A 312 -33.98 -3.19 -26.55
CA ALA A 312 -32.58 -3.60 -26.54
C ALA A 312 -31.78 -2.91 -25.40
N GLY A 313 -32.06 -1.63 -25.13
CA GLY A 313 -31.44 -0.85 -24.07
C GLY A 313 -31.74 -1.42 -22.69
N GLN A 314 -33.00 -1.77 -22.39
CA GLN A 314 -33.37 -2.40 -21.12
C GLN A 314 -32.71 -3.77 -20.93
N ALA A 315 -32.55 -4.55 -21.99
CA ALA A 315 -31.82 -5.82 -21.91
C ALA A 315 -30.33 -5.60 -21.55
N ALA A 316 -29.70 -4.58 -22.14
CA ALA A 316 -28.32 -4.21 -21.82
C ALA A 316 -28.19 -3.68 -20.38
N ASP A 317 -29.11 -2.82 -19.95
CA ASP A 317 -29.15 -2.26 -18.60
C ASP A 317 -29.36 -3.34 -17.53
N ALA A 318 -30.31 -4.25 -17.75
CA ALA A 318 -30.58 -5.35 -16.83
C ALA A 318 -29.36 -6.27 -16.65
N GLU A 319 -28.69 -6.63 -17.76
CA GLU A 319 -27.54 -7.53 -17.70
C GLU A 319 -26.29 -6.85 -17.10
N THR A 320 -26.02 -5.58 -17.45
CA THR A 320 -24.92 -4.82 -16.86
C THR A 320 -25.13 -4.56 -15.37
N ALA A 321 -26.36 -4.25 -14.94
CA ALA A 321 -26.71 -4.12 -13.53
C ALA A 321 -26.54 -5.44 -12.76
N ARG A 322 -27.00 -6.57 -13.33
CA ARG A 322 -26.84 -7.90 -12.72
C ARG A 322 -25.37 -8.26 -12.50
N ARG A 323 -24.51 -8.03 -13.50
CA ARG A 323 -23.06 -8.27 -13.40
C ARG A 323 -22.39 -7.38 -12.37
N MET A 324 -22.74 -6.10 -12.38
CA MET A 324 -22.22 -5.13 -11.42
C MET A 324 -22.56 -5.53 -9.98
N GLU A 325 -23.80 -5.94 -9.73
CA GLU A 325 -24.22 -6.36 -8.39
C GLU A 325 -23.55 -7.67 -7.95
N ALA A 326 -23.47 -8.67 -8.84
CA ALA A 326 -22.74 -9.91 -8.54
C ALA A 326 -21.26 -9.65 -8.20
N ALA A 327 -20.60 -8.74 -8.93
CA ALA A 327 -19.22 -8.35 -8.66
C ALA A 327 -19.07 -7.60 -7.32
N ARG A 328 -20.03 -6.74 -6.98
CA ARG A 328 -20.08 -6.04 -5.68
C ARG A 328 -20.23 -7.01 -4.51
N VAL A 329 -21.11 -8.01 -4.63
CA VAL A 329 -21.29 -9.06 -3.62
C VAL A 329 -20.01 -9.87 -3.45
N ALA A 330 -19.40 -10.32 -4.55
CA ALA A 330 -18.13 -11.04 -4.50
C ALA A 330 -17.01 -10.21 -3.82
N PHE A 331 -16.96 -8.90 -4.08
CA PHE A 331 -16.00 -8.01 -3.43
C PHE A 331 -16.25 -7.92 -1.91
N ALA A 332 -17.51 -7.72 -1.50
CA ALA A 332 -17.88 -7.60 -0.09
C ALA A 332 -17.57 -8.88 0.70
N GLU A 333 -17.67 -10.05 0.07
CA GLU A 333 -17.33 -11.35 0.65
C GLU A 333 -15.84 -11.69 0.60
N GLY A 334 -14.99 -10.80 0.06
CA GLY A 334 -13.55 -11.02 -0.07
C GLY A 334 -13.14 -11.96 -1.20
N ARG A 335 -14.08 -12.36 -2.08
CA ARG A 335 -13.83 -13.15 -3.30
C ARG A 335 -13.28 -12.25 -4.42
N PHE A 336 -12.12 -11.64 -4.18
CA PHE A 336 -11.56 -10.61 -5.06
C PHE A 336 -11.30 -11.05 -6.52
N PRO A 337 -10.80 -12.28 -6.81
CA PRO A 337 -10.65 -12.74 -8.20
C PRO A 337 -11.97 -12.80 -8.98
N GLU A 338 -13.04 -13.25 -8.33
CA GLU A 338 -14.37 -13.30 -8.92
C GLU A 338 -14.96 -11.91 -9.10
N ALA A 339 -14.76 -11.03 -8.12
CA ALA A 339 -15.14 -9.62 -8.20
C ALA A 339 -14.41 -8.91 -9.36
N GLU A 340 -13.10 -9.13 -9.53
CA GLU A 340 -12.32 -8.58 -10.64
C GLU A 340 -12.89 -9.03 -11.98
N SER A 341 -13.08 -10.33 -12.18
CA SER A 341 -13.68 -10.87 -13.41
C SER A 341 -15.07 -10.28 -13.66
N GLY A 342 -15.90 -10.22 -12.62
CA GLY A 342 -17.24 -9.63 -12.67
C GLY A 342 -17.20 -8.16 -13.12
N PHE A 343 -16.40 -7.32 -12.47
CA PHE A 343 -16.27 -5.90 -12.84
C PHE A 343 -15.66 -5.69 -14.23
N ARG A 344 -14.68 -6.50 -14.64
CA ARG A 344 -14.09 -6.42 -15.98
C ARG A 344 -15.05 -6.87 -17.09
N SER A 345 -16.09 -7.64 -16.74
CA SER A 345 -17.10 -8.12 -17.70
C SER A 345 -18.17 -7.08 -18.07
N VAL A 346 -18.26 -5.95 -17.35
CA VAL A 346 -19.26 -4.90 -17.58
C VAL A 346 -18.86 -3.91 -18.68
N PRO A 347 -17.63 -3.33 -18.71
CA PRO A 347 -17.25 -2.34 -19.72
C PRO A 347 -17.48 -2.78 -21.17
N PRO A 348 -17.18 -4.03 -21.59
CA PRO A 348 -17.46 -4.46 -22.96
C PRO A 348 -18.94 -4.34 -23.34
N LEU A 349 -19.86 -4.72 -22.46
CA LEU A 349 -21.30 -4.59 -22.72
C LEU A 349 -21.75 -3.13 -22.67
N ALA A 350 -21.24 -2.35 -21.71
CA ALA A 350 -21.55 -0.94 -21.58
C ALA A 350 -21.10 -0.13 -22.80
N ASP A 351 -19.93 -0.40 -23.37
CA ASP A 351 -19.44 0.25 -24.60
C ASP A 351 -20.37 0.03 -25.80
N ARG A 352 -20.92 -1.19 -25.92
CA ARG A 352 -21.89 -1.54 -26.97
C ARG A 352 -23.25 -0.90 -26.72
N ALA A 353 -23.68 -0.82 -25.47
CA ALA A 353 -24.88 -0.08 -25.08
C ALA A 353 -24.74 1.43 -25.37
N VAL A 354 -23.57 2.02 -25.11
CA VAL A 354 -23.24 3.40 -25.49
C VAL A 354 -23.29 3.58 -27.01
N ARG A 355 -22.74 2.64 -27.78
CA ARG A 355 -22.81 2.67 -29.25
C ARG A 355 -24.24 2.65 -29.75
N LEU A 356 -25.10 1.81 -29.16
CA LEU A 356 -26.54 1.83 -29.45
C LEU A 356 -27.12 3.21 -29.12
N GLN A 357 -26.90 3.76 -27.92
CA GLN A 357 -27.44 5.07 -27.51
C GLN A 357 -27.02 6.22 -28.44
N ARG A 358 -25.84 6.17 -29.07
CA ARG A 358 -25.39 7.19 -30.02
C ARG A 358 -26.27 7.34 -31.25
N LEU A 359 -27.06 6.33 -31.60
CA LEU A 359 -27.98 6.40 -32.74
C LEU A 359 -29.10 7.43 -32.56
N TRP A 360 -29.39 7.89 -31.34
CA TRP A 360 -30.27 9.04 -31.11
C TRP A 360 -29.76 10.33 -31.78
N SER A 361 -28.46 10.40 -32.12
CA SER A 361 -27.90 11.51 -32.90
C SER A 361 -28.56 11.68 -34.27
N LEU A 362 -29.18 10.64 -34.84
CA LEU A 362 -29.91 10.69 -36.11
C LEU A 362 -31.13 11.61 -36.07
N PHE A 363 -31.63 11.97 -34.88
CA PHE A 363 -32.77 12.85 -34.67
C PHE A 363 -32.36 14.30 -34.38
N LEU A 364 -31.06 14.58 -34.22
CA LEU A 364 -30.57 15.93 -33.93
C LEU A 364 -30.98 16.96 -35.01
N PRO A 365 -30.86 16.66 -36.33
CA PRO A 365 -31.17 17.64 -37.37
C PRO A 365 -32.66 18.01 -37.43
N THR A 366 -33.56 17.09 -37.05
CA THR A 366 -35.01 17.24 -37.23
C THR A 366 -35.74 17.66 -35.96
N ASP A 367 -35.29 17.21 -34.79
CA ASP A 367 -36.06 17.34 -33.55
C ASP A 367 -35.39 18.24 -32.51
N VAL A 368 -34.06 18.42 -32.58
CA VAL A 368 -33.28 19.20 -31.62
C VAL A 368 -32.83 20.56 -32.18
N ALA A 369 -33.24 20.90 -33.42
CA ALA A 369 -33.08 22.23 -34.02
C ALA A 369 -33.81 23.31 -33.21
N ASP A 370 -33.42 24.59 -33.31
CA ASP A 370 -34.03 25.68 -32.54
C ASP A 370 -35.31 26.24 -33.22
N PRO A 371 -36.48 26.24 -32.57
CA PRO A 371 -36.78 25.67 -31.24
C PRO A 371 -37.01 24.16 -31.28
N PRO A 372 -36.55 23.39 -30.26
CA PRO A 372 -36.63 21.93 -30.28
C PRO A 372 -38.08 21.46 -30.23
N THR A 373 -38.38 20.37 -30.92
CA THR A 373 -39.71 19.73 -30.87
C THR A 373 -39.96 19.17 -29.46
N PHE A 374 -41.22 18.89 -29.11
CA PHE A 374 -41.53 18.21 -27.84
C PHE A 374 -40.73 16.90 -27.72
N PHE A 375 -40.70 16.12 -28.80
CA PHE A 375 -39.94 14.88 -28.88
C PHE A 375 -38.43 15.11 -28.74
N GLY A 376 -37.86 16.13 -29.39
CA GLY A 376 -36.45 16.49 -29.25
C GLY A 376 -36.06 16.89 -27.82
N ARG A 377 -36.91 17.66 -27.13
CA ARG A 377 -36.72 17.97 -25.70
C ARG A 377 -36.71 16.70 -24.84
N THR A 378 -37.62 15.76 -25.10
CA THR A 378 -37.68 14.46 -24.42
C THR A 378 -36.43 13.60 -24.70
N ILE A 379 -35.94 13.58 -25.94
CA ILE A 379 -34.70 12.87 -26.32
C ILE A 379 -33.52 13.42 -25.50
N VAL A 380 -33.32 14.73 -25.50
CA VAL A 380 -32.18 15.36 -24.80
C VAL A 380 -32.25 15.09 -23.30
N ALA A 381 -33.43 15.22 -22.68
CA ALA A 381 -33.59 15.04 -21.24
C ALA A 381 -33.39 13.59 -20.79
N ILE A 382 -34.00 12.62 -21.50
CA ILE A 382 -34.02 11.21 -21.07
C ILE A 382 -32.79 10.47 -21.61
N ARG A 383 -32.53 10.54 -22.92
CA ARG A 383 -31.50 9.72 -23.57
C ARG A 383 -30.09 10.25 -23.35
N GLY A 384 -29.95 11.57 -23.22
CA GLY A 384 -28.70 12.18 -22.76
C GLY A 384 -28.31 11.69 -21.35
N SER A 385 -29.31 11.54 -20.47
CA SER A 385 -29.10 10.98 -19.13
C SER A 385 -28.68 9.51 -19.17
N ASP A 386 -29.36 8.67 -19.96
CA ASP A 386 -28.98 7.26 -20.12
C ASP A 386 -27.56 7.08 -20.65
N TYR A 387 -27.15 7.88 -21.64
CA TYR A 387 -25.79 7.86 -22.17
C TYR A 387 -24.75 8.10 -21.07
N LEU A 388 -24.92 9.17 -20.29
CA LEU A 388 -24.01 9.54 -19.21
C LEU A 388 -24.01 8.51 -18.08
N ARG A 389 -25.18 7.94 -17.74
CA ARG A 389 -25.31 6.87 -16.75
C ARG A 389 -24.53 5.62 -17.15
N ILE A 390 -24.64 5.17 -18.40
CA ILE A 390 -23.94 3.97 -18.87
C ILE A 390 -22.42 4.22 -18.92
N GLN A 391 -21.98 5.41 -19.34
CA GLN A 391 -20.57 5.80 -19.27
C GLN A 391 -20.04 5.77 -17.84
N HIS A 392 -20.80 6.35 -16.89
CA HIS A 392 -20.44 6.31 -15.49
C HIS A 392 -20.31 4.88 -14.96
N LEU A 393 -21.27 4.00 -15.30
CA LEU A 393 -21.24 2.59 -14.92
C LEU A 393 -19.99 1.88 -15.47
N ARG A 394 -19.69 2.09 -16.76
CA ARG A 394 -18.49 1.57 -17.42
C ARG A 394 -17.22 1.95 -16.66
N ASP A 395 -17.03 3.25 -16.43
CA ASP A 395 -15.80 3.78 -15.82
C ASP A 395 -15.66 3.41 -14.34
N THR A 396 -16.78 3.29 -13.62
CA THR A 396 -16.80 2.85 -12.23
C THR A 396 -16.57 1.35 -12.11
N SER A 397 -17.05 0.55 -13.06
CA SER A 397 -16.75 -0.88 -13.11
C SER A 397 -15.28 -1.12 -13.48
N GLU A 398 -14.73 -0.39 -14.45
CA GLU A 398 -13.30 -0.47 -14.80
C GLU A 398 -12.41 -0.17 -13.58
N ALA A 399 -12.69 0.93 -12.88
CA ALA A 399 -11.98 1.30 -11.66
C ALA A 399 -12.16 0.28 -10.52
N SER A 400 -13.35 -0.32 -10.39
CA SER A 400 -13.61 -1.39 -9.42
C SER A 400 -12.84 -2.67 -9.75
N GLY A 401 -12.64 -2.98 -11.04
CA GLY A 401 -11.78 -4.08 -11.47
C GLY A 401 -10.32 -3.90 -11.03
N ILE A 402 -9.77 -2.69 -11.22
CA ILE A 402 -8.40 -2.35 -10.77
C ILE A 402 -8.29 -2.45 -9.24
N LEU A 403 -9.31 -1.97 -8.51
CA LEU A 403 -9.35 -2.08 -7.05
C LEU A 403 -9.36 -3.55 -6.60
N SER A 404 -10.12 -4.42 -7.26
CA SER A 404 -10.11 -5.86 -6.99
C SER A 404 -8.73 -6.47 -7.24
N SER A 405 -8.05 -6.12 -8.35
CA SER A 405 -6.68 -6.58 -8.59
C SER A 405 -5.72 -6.17 -7.47
N ALA A 406 -5.84 -4.92 -6.98
CA ALA A 406 -5.02 -4.44 -5.87
C ALA A 406 -5.30 -5.21 -4.57
N ARG A 407 -6.55 -5.63 -4.33
CA ARG A 407 -6.93 -6.46 -3.17
C ARG A 407 -6.42 -7.90 -3.29
N ILE A 408 -6.36 -8.47 -4.50
CA ILE A 408 -5.76 -9.78 -4.74
C ILE A 408 -4.27 -9.75 -4.38
N GLU A 409 -3.54 -8.76 -4.91
CA GLU A 409 -2.11 -8.60 -4.63
C GLU A 409 -1.85 -8.36 -3.13
N LEU A 410 -2.67 -7.52 -2.48
CA LEU A 410 -2.57 -7.31 -1.04
C LEU A 410 -2.77 -8.62 -0.25
N GLY A 411 -3.75 -9.45 -0.62
CA GLY A 411 -3.95 -10.77 -0.01
C GLY A 411 -2.79 -11.74 -0.23
N ALA A 412 -2.09 -11.65 -1.36
CA ALA A 412 -0.87 -12.41 -1.61
C ALA A 412 0.28 -11.96 -0.70
N GLN A 413 0.44 -10.64 -0.51
CA GLN A 413 1.43 -10.09 0.41
C GLN A 413 1.11 -10.45 1.87
N GLU A 414 -0.17 -10.41 2.28
CA GLU A 414 -0.65 -10.86 3.60
C GLU A 414 -0.31 -12.34 3.86
N THR A 415 -0.42 -13.18 2.84
CA THR A 415 -0.07 -14.61 2.95
C THR A 415 1.44 -14.80 3.06
N ARG A 416 2.22 -14.12 2.22
CA ARG A 416 3.69 -14.15 2.26
C ARG A 416 4.23 -13.65 3.60
N ALA A 417 3.63 -12.61 4.19
CA ALA A 417 4.01 -12.10 5.51
C ALA A 417 3.75 -13.12 6.62
N ARG A 418 2.60 -13.80 6.61
CA ARG A 418 2.26 -14.85 7.59
C ARG A 418 3.19 -16.06 7.51
N GLU A 419 3.48 -16.53 6.30
CA GLU A 419 4.45 -17.62 6.09
C GLU A 419 5.84 -17.24 6.57
N LEU A 420 6.25 -16.00 6.30
CA LEU A 420 7.53 -15.48 6.76
C LEU A 420 7.59 -15.37 8.29
N GLU A 421 6.55 -14.86 8.94
CA GLU A 421 6.47 -14.79 10.40
C GLU A 421 6.66 -16.17 11.03
N ALA A 422 5.94 -17.18 10.53
CA ALA A 422 6.09 -18.56 10.99
C ALA A 422 7.51 -19.11 10.76
N ALA A 423 8.13 -18.81 9.61
CA ALA A 423 9.50 -19.23 9.31
C ALA A 423 10.52 -18.57 10.24
N LEU A 424 10.33 -17.29 10.59
CA LEU A 424 11.20 -16.57 11.52
C LEU A 424 11.08 -17.11 12.95
N GLU A 425 9.88 -17.44 13.40
CA GLU A 425 9.66 -18.08 14.71
C GLU A 425 10.28 -19.48 14.80
N ALA A 426 10.18 -20.26 13.73
CA ALA A 426 10.85 -21.56 13.63
C ALA A 426 12.38 -21.42 13.69
N ALA A 427 12.95 -20.42 13.01
CA ALA A 427 14.38 -20.15 13.06
C ALA A 427 14.87 -19.79 14.48
N LEU A 428 14.10 -19.00 15.23
CA LEU A 428 14.43 -18.59 16.60
C LEU A 428 14.38 -19.74 17.61
N SER A 429 13.61 -20.79 17.34
CA SER A 429 13.48 -21.97 18.21
C SER A 429 14.42 -23.13 17.85
N GLY A 430 15.09 -23.06 16.70
CA GLY A 430 16.04 -24.06 16.22
C GLY A 430 17.38 -24.08 16.96
N SER A 431 18.21 -25.08 16.64
CA SER A 431 19.58 -25.22 17.18
C SER A 431 20.62 -24.40 16.42
N ASP A 432 20.33 -24.00 15.18
CA ASP A 432 21.23 -23.22 14.33
C ASP A 432 21.16 -21.72 14.65
N SER A 433 22.16 -20.93 14.22
CA SER A 433 22.14 -19.47 14.42
C SER A 433 21.01 -18.83 13.58
N PRO A 434 20.06 -18.10 14.20
CA PRO A 434 18.92 -17.51 13.50
C PRO A 434 19.29 -16.24 12.70
N GLU A 435 20.53 -15.75 12.81
CA GLU A 435 20.95 -14.47 12.21
C GLU A 435 20.79 -14.42 10.68
N ALA A 436 21.14 -15.49 9.98
CA ALA A 436 21.01 -15.55 8.53
C ALA A 436 19.53 -15.57 8.09
N ALA A 437 18.70 -16.35 8.79
CA ALA A 437 17.26 -16.43 8.53
C ALA A 437 16.57 -15.07 8.78
N LEU A 438 16.89 -14.41 9.89
CA LEU A 438 16.37 -13.08 10.22
C LEU A 438 16.86 -12.02 9.24
N GLY A 439 18.13 -12.06 8.83
CA GLY A 439 18.67 -11.16 7.80
C GLY A 439 17.94 -11.28 6.46
N ASN A 440 17.71 -12.51 5.99
CA ASN A 440 16.94 -12.78 4.77
C ASN A 440 15.48 -12.35 4.93
N GLY A 441 14.85 -12.65 6.06
CA GLY A 441 13.48 -12.25 6.34
C GLY A 441 13.27 -10.74 6.35
N LEU A 442 14.22 -9.96 6.89
CA LEU A 442 14.17 -8.50 6.85
C LEU A 442 14.21 -7.95 5.41
N ALA A 443 14.95 -8.59 4.50
CA ALA A 443 14.94 -8.20 3.09
C ALA A 443 13.56 -8.43 2.46
N VAL A 444 12.94 -9.57 2.76
CA VAL A 444 11.58 -9.90 2.28
C VAL A 444 10.53 -8.95 2.87
N LEU A 445 10.61 -8.62 4.17
CA LEU A 445 9.69 -7.66 4.79
C LEU A 445 9.78 -6.25 4.19
N ARG A 446 10.99 -5.82 3.82
CA ARG A 446 11.18 -4.55 3.09
C ARG A 446 10.52 -4.60 1.72
N GLU A 447 10.68 -5.69 0.98
CA GLU A 447 10.02 -5.90 -0.32
C GLU A 447 8.49 -5.84 -0.18
N ILE A 448 7.93 -6.58 0.80
CA ILE A 448 6.49 -6.57 1.12
C ILE A 448 6.04 -5.13 1.41
N ARG A 449 6.76 -4.39 2.25
CA ARG A 449 6.42 -3.00 2.58
C ARG A 449 6.43 -2.09 1.34
N THR A 450 7.43 -2.22 0.46
CA THR A 450 7.49 -1.47 -0.80
C THR A 450 6.27 -1.78 -1.67
N ARG A 451 5.91 -3.06 -1.84
CA ARG A 451 4.72 -3.46 -2.59
C ARG A 451 3.43 -2.91 -1.98
N THR A 452 3.27 -2.97 -0.67
CA THR A 452 2.10 -2.40 0.02
C THR A 452 2.00 -0.88 -0.20
N ALA A 453 3.12 -0.15 -0.20
CA ALA A 453 3.12 1.27 -0.50
C ALA A 453 2.70 1.58 -1.96
N GLU A 454 3.12 0.76 -2.93
CA GLU A 454 2.68 0.85 -4.33
C GLU A 454 1.16 0.61 -4.46
N LEU A 455 0.62 -0.38 -3.74
CA LEU A 455 -0.82 -0.66 -3.70
C LEU A 455 -1.60 0.51 -3.09
N ARG A 456 -1.13 1.08 -1.97
CA ARG A 456 -1.75 2.26 -1.36
C ARG A 456 -1.77 3.45 -2.30
N LYS A 457 -0.68 3.67 -3.06
CA LYS A 457 -0.63 4.71 -4.10
C LYS A 457 -1.66 4.47 -5.20
N THR A 458 -1.83 3.23 -5.62
CA THR A 458 -2.85 2.84 -6.62
C THR A 458 -4.26 3.13 -6.10
N ILE A 459 -4.57 2.71 -4.87
CA ILE A 459 -5.87 2.97 -4.22
C ILE A 459 -6.13 4.48 -4.07
N ALA A 460 -5.13 5.25 -3.66
CA ALA A 460 -5.25 6.71 -3.56
C ALA A 460 -5.47 7.39 -4.91
N GLY A 461 -4.84 6.89 -5.98
CA GLY A 461 -5.10 7.35 -7.35
C GLY A 461 -6.53 7.09 -7.80
N LEU A 462 -7.06 5.90 -7.47
CA LEU A 462 -8.47 5.55 -7.73
C LEU A 462 -9.43 6.43 -6.92
N ASP A 463 -9.13 6.73 -5.66
CA ASP A 463 -9.94 7.63 -4.82
C ASP A 463 -9.98 9.06 -5.36
N ALA A 464 -8.84 9.61 -5.81
CA ALA A 464 -8.80 10.93 -6.44
C ALA A 464 -9.64 10.96 -7.73
N ALA A 465 -9.55 9.92 -8.57
CA ALA A 465 -10.35 9.80 -9.78
C ALA A 465 -11.84 9.62 -9.48
N ALA A 466 -12.18 8.86 -8.42
CA ALA A 466 -13.55 8.68 -7.96
C ALA A 466 -14.15 10.02 -7.53
N LYS A 467 -13.46 10.80 -6.70
CA LYS A 467 -13.92 12.11 -6.24
C LYS A 467 -14.15 13.10 -7.39
N ALA A 468 -13.25 13.12 -8.38
CA ALA A 468 -13.42 13.95 -9.58
C ALA A 468 -14.69 13.55 -10.36
N ARG A 469 -14.92 12.23 -10.53
CA ARG A 469 -16.13 11.71 -11.18
C ARG A 469 -17.40 12.03 -10.39
N GLY A 470 -17.36 11.91 -9.06
CA GLY A 470 -18.47 12.26 -8.17
C GLY A 470 -18.82 13.75 -8.23
N ALA A 471 -17.83 14.63 -8.30
CA ALA A 471 -18.05 16.07 -8.45
C ALA A 471 -18.72 16.42 -9.80
N GLU A 472 -18.28 15.78 -10.89
CA GLU A 472 -18.91 15.97 -12.21
C GLU A 472 -20.35 15.44 -12.22
N LEU A 473 -20.60 14.28 -11.59
CA LEU A 473 -21.94 13.72 -11.45
C LEU A 473 -22.89 14.66 -10.68
N ALA A 474 -22.40 15.27 -9.59
CA ALA A 474 -23.15 16.23 -8.80
C ALA A 474 -23.47 17.50 -9.61
N ARG A 475 -22.51 17.98 -10.41
CA ARG A 475 -22.72 19.13 -11.32
C ARG A 475 -23.81 18.84 -12.36
N LEU A 476 -23.76 17.68 -13.01
CA LEU A 476 -24.75 17.27 -14.02
C LEU A 476 -26.16 17.11 -13.41
N SER A 477 -26.22 16.58 -12.19
CA SER A 477 -27.49 16.44 -11.46
C SER A 477 -28.08 17.81 -11.09
N ALA A 478 -27.25 18.78 -10.69
CA ALA A 478 -27.68 20.14 -10.37
C ALA A 478 -28.21 20.92 -11.59
N SER A 479 -27.77 20.59 -12.81
CA SER A 479 -28.34 21.15 -14.06
C SER A 479 -29.70 20.56 -14.46
N GLY A 480 -30.31 19.72 -13.62
CA GLY A 480 -31.61 19.10 -13.88
C GLY A 480 -31.56 17.81 -14.70
N THR A 481 -30.36 17.26 -14.95
CA THR A 481 -30.19 15.96 -15.62
C THR A 481 -30.34 14.83 -14.61
N ALA A 482 -31.45 14.10 -14.65
CA ALA A 482 -31.73 13.03 -13.70
C ALA A 482 -30.95 11.74 -14.02
N LEU A 483 -29.76 11.56 -13.42
CA LEU A 483 -28.87 10.40 -13.60
C LEU A 483 -29.18 9.29 -12.58
N SER A 484 -30.37 8.69 -12.68
CA SER A 484 -30.85 7.66 -11.73
C SER A 484 -29.86 6.50 -11.56
N GLY A 485 -29.57 6.10 -10.32
CA GLY A 485 -28.67 4.98 -9.98
C GLY A 485 -27.15 5.25 -10.11
N ALA A 486 -26.74 6.33 -10.77
CA ALA A 486 -25.31 6.67 -10.89
C ALA A 486 -24.70 7.10 -9.54
N ALA A 487 -25.44 7.86 -8.73
CA ALA A 487 -24.99 8.30 -7.41
C ALA A 487 -24.79 7.12 -6.43
N ASP A 488 -25.69 6.14 -6.46
CA ASP A 488 -25.58 4.91 -5.64
C ASP A 488 -24.39 4.05 -6.07
N THR A 489 -24.16 3.98 -7.38
CA THR A 489 -23.01 3.27 -7.96
C THR A 489 -21.69 3.91 -7.54
N GLN A 490 -21.61 5.24 -7.61
CA GLN A 490 -20.45 6.03 -7.19
C GLN A 490 -20.20 5.89 -5.68
N THR A 491 -21.22 6.13 -4.85
CA THR A 491 -21.10 6.07 -3.38
C THR A 491 -20.64 4.70 -2.92
N ALA A 492 -21.17 3.64 -3.51
CA ALA A 492 -20.74 2.28 -3.18
C ALA A 492 -19.29 1.98 -3.59
N PHE A 493 -18.81 2.56 -4.70
CA PHE A 493 -17.41 2.44 -5.10
C PHE A 493 -16.48 3.17 -4.13
N GLU A 494 -16.85 4.39 -3.73
CA GLU A 494 -16.12 5.16 -2.71
C GLU A 494 -16.05 4.42 -1.37
N GLY A 495 -17.13 3.76 -0.96
CA GLY A 495 -17.14 2.89 0.22
C GLY A 495 -16.14 1.73 0.13
N ARG A 496 -16.06 1.05 -1.03
CA ARG A 496 -15.07 -0.02 -1.27
C ARG A 496 -13.64 0.50 -1.28
N LEU A 497 -13.42 1.70 -1.81
CA LEU A 497 -12.11 2.37 -1.81
C LEU A 497 -11.64 2.67 -0.38
N LEU A 498 -12.52 3.23 0.44
CA LEU A 498 -12.21 3.51 1.84
C LEU A 498 -11.81 2.23 2.59
N GLN A 499 -12.64 1.18 2.49
CA GLN A 499 -12.37 -0.12 3.13
C GLN A 499 -11.02 -0.72 2.66
N SER A 500 -10.72 -0.62 1.36
CA SER A 500 -9.46 -1.13 0.79
C SER A 500 -8.25 -0.33 1.26
N SER A 501 -8.39 0.99 1.38
CA SER A 501 -7.36 1.88 1.89
C SER A 501 -7.04 1.58 3.36
N GLU A 502 -8.08 1.40 4.19
CA GLU A 502 -7.94 1.02 5.59
C GLU A 502 -7.26 -0.34 5.76
N ALA A 503 -7.67 -1.34 4.97
CA ALA A 503 -7.04 -2.66 4.99
C ALA A 503 -5.56 -2.61 4.59
N ALA A 504 -5.21 -1.85 3.55
CA ALA A 504 -3.82 -1.67 3.14
C ALA A 504 -2.98 -0.95 4.20
N ALA A 505 -3.54 0.07 4.87
CA ALA A 505 -2.88 0.76 5.97
C ALA A 505 -2.66 -0.15 7.19
N ALA A 506 -3.67 -0.95 7.55
CA ALA A 506 -3.58 -1.92 8.64
C ALA A 506 -2.51 -2.98 8.37
N PHE A 507 -2.43 -3.49 7.13
CA PHE A 507 -1.40 -4.44 6.73
C PHE A 507 0.01 -3.84 6.75
N GLU A 508 0.17 -2.56 6.37
CA GLU A 508 1.46 -1.88 6.49
C GLU A 508 1.91 -1.75 7.95
N ILE A 509 0.99 -1.40 8.87
CA ILE A 509 1.27 -1.37 10.32
C ILE A 509 1.72 -2.75 10.81
N GLN A 510 1.05 -3.83 10.39
CA GLN A 510 1.44 -5.20 10.74
C GLN A 510 2.83 -5.54 10.21
N THR A 511 3.11 -5.25 8.94
CA THR A 511 4.42 -5.51 8.32
C THR A 511 5.55 -4.72 9.01
N MET A 512 5.29 -3.46 9.37
CA MET A 512 6.24 -2.64 10.14
C MET A 512 6.50 -3.21 11.52
N ALA A 513 5.45 -3.62 12.23
CA ALA A 513 5.59 -4.26 13.55
C ALA A 513 6.37 -5.57 13.45
N LEU A 514 6.11 -6.39 12.43
CA LEU A 514 6.84 -7.63 12.18
C LEU A 514 8.32 -7.37 11.84
N THR A 515 8.61 -6.32 11.07
CA THR A 515 10.00 -5.90 10.79
C THR A 515 10.71 -5.47 12.07
N ALA A 516 10.07 -4.62 12.88
CA ALA A 516 10.62 -4.18 14.16
C ALA A 516 10.82 -5.35 15.14
N LYS A 517 9.87 -6.29 15.15
CA LYS A 517 9.96 -7.53 15.94
C LYS A 517 11.16 -8.37 15.50
N ALA A 518 11.32 -8.63 14.21
CA ALA A 518 12.45 -9.41 13.70
C ALA A 518 13.81 -8.74 14.01
N GLU A 519 13.91 -7.41 13.88
CA GLU A 519 15.11 -6.67 14.27
C GLU A 519 15.39 -6.80 15.78
N ALA A 520 14.36 -6.68 16.63
CA ALA A 520 14.50 -6.85 18.08
C ALA A 520 14.84 -8.29 18.48
N ASP A 521 14.27 -9.29 17.82
CA ASP A 521 14.52 -10.73 18.06
C ASP A 521 16.01 -11.07 17.82
N ILE A 522 16.63 -10.53 16.76
CA ILE A 522 18.08 -10.69 16.52
C ILE A 522 18.89 -10.17 17.72
N GLN A 523 18.53 -8.97 18.20
CA GLN A 523 19.28 -8.33 19.27
C GLN A 523 19.09 -9.05 20.61
N GLU A 524 17.89 -9.59 20.87
CA GLU A 524 17.64 -10.41 22.05
C GLU A 524 18.44 -11.72 22.03
N TYR A 525 18.50 -12.40 20.88
CA TYR A 525 19.34 -13.58 20.69
C TYR A 525 20.82 -13.27 20.96
N ARG A 526 21.34 -12.18 20.38
CA ARG A 526 22.73 -11.73 20.59
C ARG A 526 22.98 -11.40 22.06
N LEU A 527 22.07 -10.69 22.71
CA LEU A 527 22.17 -10.35 24.13
C LEU A 527 22.27 -11.60 25.00
N LYS A 528 21.43 -12.61 24.77
CA LYS A 528 21.48 -13.89 25.48
C LYS A 528 22.84 -14.59 25.33
N SER A 529 23.39 -14.58 24.12
CA SER A 529 24.76 -15.09 23.87
C SER A 529 25.81 -14.29 24.65
N ARG A 530 25.72 -12.96 24.69
CA ARG A 530 26.67 -12.11 25.44
C ARG A 530 26.59 -12.33 26.96
N THR A 531 25.39 -12.57 27.49
CA THR A 531 25.19 -12.95 28.89
C THR A 531 25.95 -14.24 29.23
N ALA A 532 25.88 -15.25 28.36
CA ALA A 532 26.62 -16.50 28.54
C ALA A 532 28.15 -16.29 28.46
N ASP A 533 28.63 -15.44 27.56
CA ASP A 533 30.05 -15.12 27.44
C ASP A 533 30.58 -14.39 28.67
N LEU A 534 29.80 -13.47 29.23
CA LEU A 534 30.18 -12.78 30.46
C LEU A 534 30.19 -13.75 31.66
N ALA A 535 29.27 -14.71 31.71
CA ALA A 535 29.31 -15.77 32.72
C ALA A 535 30.55 -16.66 32.58
N ARG A 536 30.95 -17.02 31.35
CA ARG A 536 32.20 -17.74 31.09
C ARG A 536 33.42 -16.92 31.50
N ALA A 537 33.44 -15.62 31.21
CA ALA A 537 34.50 -14.72 31.64
C ALA A 537 34.60 -14.65 33.17
N ARG A 538 33.47 -14.65 33.89
CA ARG A 538 33.44 -14.68 35.35
C ARG A 538 34.08 -15.97 35.89
N VAL A 539 33.70 -17.12 35.34
CA VAL A 539 34.29 -18.42 35.71
C VAL A 539 35.80 -18.42 35.48
N LEU A 540 36.28 -17.88 34.35
CA LEU A 540 37.73 -17.75 34.09
C LEU A 540 38.43 -16.82 35.07
N ALA A 541 37.81 -15.70 35.46
CA ALA A 541 38.41 -14.74 36.39
C ALA A 541 38.50 -15.30 37.82
N GLU A 542 37.44 -16.00 38.26
CA GLU A 542 37.31 -16.50 39.64
C GLU A 542 38.02 -17.83 39.86
N GLY A 543 37.94 -18.74 38.88
CA GLY A 543 38.62 -20.04 38.87
C GLY A 543 37.89 -21.07 38.00
N ALA A 544 38.61 -21.71 37.07
CA ALA A 544 38.12 -22.78 36.21
C ALA A 544 39.07 -23.99 36.25
N PRO A 545 38.58 -25.23 36.18
CA PRO A 545 39.46 -26.38 36.03
C PRO A 545 40.24 -26.26 34.70
N PRO A 546 41.54 -26.61 34.66
CA PRO A 546 42.33 -26.54 33.44
C PRO A 546 41.75 -27.46 32.37
N GLU A 547 41.80 -27.03 31.11
CA GLU A 547 41.29 -27.84 29.99
C GLU A 547 41.98 -29.20 29.92
N GLY A 548 41.18 -30.27 29.79
CA GLY A 548 41.68 -31.65 29.75
C GLY A 548 42.03 -32.26 31.11
N SER A 549 41.76 -31.55 32.21
CA SER A 549 42.07 -32.07 33.56
C SER A 549 41.06 -33.13 34.04
N PRO A 550 41.49 -34.12 34.84
CA PRO A 550 40.58 -35.06 35.47
C PRO A 550 39.50 -34.37 36.31
N ALA A 551 38.33 -35.00 36.42
CA ALA A 551 37.26 -34.54 37.30
C ALA A 551 37.78 -34.43 38.76
N GLY A 552 37.53 -33.29 39.40
CA GLY A 552 38.01 -32.99 40.75
C GLY A 552 39.31 -32.17 40.83
N THR A 553 39.90 -31.78 39.69
CA THR A 553 41.04 -30.86 39.67
C THR A 553 40.65 -29.49 40.22
N ALA A 554 41.47 -28.93 41.11
CA ALA A 554 41.22 -27.64 41.74
C ALA A 554 41.09 -26.52 40.69
N PRO A 555 40.11 -25.61 40.83
CA PRO A 555 39.93 -24.52 39.89
C PRO A 555 41.11 -23.54 39.96
N LEU A 556 41.60 -23.14 38.79
CA LEU A 556 42.69 -22.18 38.61
C LEU A 556 42.17 -20.89 37.96
N ALA A 557 42.68 -19.75 38.38
CA ALA A 557 42.27 -18.45 37.84
C ALA A 557 43.03 -18.09 36.56
N TYR A 558 42.31 -17.57 35.56
CA TYR A 558 42.84 -17.12 34.26
C TYR A 558 42.43 -15.67 33.95
N PRO A 559 42.85 -14.67 34.75
CA PRO A 559 42.42 -13.28 34.59
C PRO A 559 42.74 -12.70 33.20
N THR A 560 43.87 -13.05 32.57
CA THR A 560 44.21 -12.55 31.23
C THR A 560 43.23 -13.07 30.16
N ARG A 561 42.85 -14.35 30.19
CA ARG A 561 41.87 -14.93 29.26
C ARG A 561 40.47 -14.34 29.49
N SER A 562 40.11 -14.13 30.75
CA SER A 562 38.86 -13.45 31.12
C SER A 562 38.79 -12.04 30.53
N LEU A 563 39.86 -11.25 30.67
CA LEU A 563 39.93 -9.88 30.13
C LEU A 563 39.80 -9.81 28.61
N GLN A 564 40.38 -10.77 27.88
CA GLN A 564 40.20 -10.87 26.43
C GLN A 564 38.74 -11.11 26.06
N LEU A 565 38.09 -12.09 26.71
CA LEU A 565 36.69 -12.41 26.48
C LEU A 565 35.76 -11.25 26.86
N ILE A 566 36.05 -10.52 27.94
CA ILE A 566 35.31 -9.31 28.34
C ILE A 566 35.44 -8.22 27.27
N ALA A 567 36.66 -7.93 26.80
CA ALA A 567 36.88 -6.90 25.79
C ALA A 567 36.11 -7.17 24.49
N ASP A 568 36.05 -8.43 24.05
CA ASP A 568 35.28 -8.84 22.87
C ASP A 568 33.77 -8.77 23.15
N THR A 569 33.33 -9.18 24.34
CA THR A 569 31.92 -9.10 24.76
C THR A 569 31.45 -7.65 24.84
N ASP A 570 32.26 -6.73 25.37
CA ASP A 570 31.94 -5.30 25.49
C ASP A 570 31.74 -4.65 24.12
N ARG A 571 32.63 -4.94 23.15
CA ARG A 571 32.47 -4.45 21.76
C ARG A 571 31.15 -4.89 21.16
N LEU A 572 30.76 -6.14 21.37
CA LEU A 572 29.50 -6.69 20.85
C LEU A 572 28.28 -6.14 21.60
N LEU A 573 28.36 -5.94 22.92
CA LEU A 573 27.30 -5.27 23.70
C LEU A 573 27.10 -3.82 23.22
N GLN A 574 28.16 -3.09 22.92
CA GLN A 574 28.05 -1.75 22.32
C GLN A 574 27.41 -1.78 20.92
N ALA A 575 27.64 -2.83 20.12
CA ALA A 575 26.94 -3.01 18.86
C ALA A 575 25.43 -3.22 19.08
N ILE A 576 25.03 -4.09 20.02
CA ILE A 576 23.61 -4.30 20.39
C ILE A 576 22.95 -2.99 20.80
N ARG A 577 23.61 -2.17 21.63
CA ARG A 577 23.11 -0.85 22.04
C ARG A 577 22.88 0.10 20.87
N ARG A 578 23.84 0.19 19.95
CA ARG A 578 23.71 1.00 18.73
C ARG A 578 22.57 0.52 17.85
N ASP A 579 22.44 -0.79 17.66
CA ASP A 579 21.38 -1.38 16.85
C ASP A 579 19.99 -1.15 17.49
N ALA A 580 19.87 -1.34 18.81
CA ALA A 580 18.64 -1.08 19.57
C ALA A 580 18.23 0.41 19.49
N ALA A 581 19.18 1.34 19.66
CA ALA A 581 18.93 2.76 19.46
C ALA A 581 18.52 3.08 18.01
N GLY A 582 19.12 2.38 17.03
CA GLY A 582 18.75 2.46 15.62
C GLY A 582 17.31 2.01 15.35
N ILE A 583 16.84 0.92 15.98
CA ILE A 583 15.45 0.47 15.93
C ILE A 583 14.53 1.58 16.46
N VAL A 584 14.79 2.08 17.68
CA VAL A 584 13.98 3.14 18.31
C VAL A 584 13.91 4.38 17.42
N SER A 585 15.05 4.84 16.89
CA SER A 585 15.12 6.02 16.04
C SER A 585 14.34 5.84 14.72
N ARG A 586 14.50 4.68 14.05
CA ARG A 586 13.82 4.42 12.77
C ARG A 586 12.30 4.42 12.94
N TYR A 587 11.77 3.61 13.87
CA TYR A 587 10.32 3.45 14.00
C TYR A 587 9.63 4.63 14.71
N SER A 588 10.36 5.41 15.52
CA SER A 588 9.81 6.66 16.09
C SER A 588 9.77 7.81 15.07
N ALA A 589 10.58 7.76 14.00
CA ALA A 589 10.59 8.76 12.93
C ALA A 589 9.51 8.53 11.86
N GLU A 590 8.82 7.39 11.89
CA GLU A 590 7.71 7.08 11.00
C GLU A 590 6.50 8.00 11.28
N PRO A 591 5.64 8.27 10.28
CA PRO A 591 4.45 9.09 10.48
C PRO A 591 3.60 8.59 11.66
N ALA A 592 2.96 9.51 12.38
CA ALA A 592 2.23 9.22 13.62
C ALA A 592 1.20 8.07 13.50
N ALA A 593 0.57 7.92 12.33
CA ALA A 593 -0.37 6.84 12.05
C ALA A 593 0.26 5.43 12.18
N PHE A 594 1.58 5.31 11.98
CA PHE A 594 2.33 4.07 12.11
C PHE A 594 3.09 3.99 13.44
N SER A 595 3.81 5.06 13.82
CA SER A 595 4.65 5.06 15.02
C SER A 595 3.86 5.01 16.33
N ALA A 596 2.61 5.50 16.35
CA ALA A 596 1.73 5.39 17.50
C ALA A 596 0.92 4.08 17.55
N ALA A 597 1.05 3.20 16.54
CA ALA A 597 0.32 1.93 16.52
C ALA A 597 0.77 1.02 17.66
N PRO A 598 -0.13 0.41 18.45
CA PRO A 598 0.23 -0.36 19.64
C PRO A 598 1.26 -1.47 19.38
N SER A 599 1.15 -2.17 18.24
CA SER A 599 2.06 -3.23 17.83
C SER A 599 3.48 -2.73 17.55
N VAL A 600 3.61 -1.53 16.97
CA VAL A 600 4.92 -0.89 16.69
C VAL A 600 5.52 -0.32 17.98
N THR A 601 4.70 0.38 18.78
CA THR A 601 5.11 0.92 20.09
C THR A 601 5.65 -0.18 21.01
N ALA A 602 5.00 -1.35 21.04
CA ALA A 602 5.48 -2.49 21.81
C ALA A 602 6.91 -2.91 21.41
N GLN A 603 7.25 -2.88 20.12
CA GLN A 603 8.61 -3.20 19.66
C GLN A 603 9.60 -2.07 19.95
N ILE A 604 9.17 -0.81 19.92
CA ILE A 604 10.01 0.34 20.33
C ILE A 604 10.38 0.21 21.82
N GLU A 605 9.41 -0.08 22.70
CA GLU A 605 9.69 -0.29 24.12
C GLU A 605 10.57 -1.52 24.36
N ARG A 606 10.36 -2.60 23.61
CA ARG A 606 11.24 -3.79 23.65
C ARG A 606 12.68 -3.45 23.26
N ALA A 607 12.88 -2.63 22.23
CA ALA A 607 14.21 -2.17 21.84
C ALA A 607 14.87 -1.29 22.92
N ARG A 608 14.10 -0.43 23.60
CA ARG A 608 14.62 0.33 24.76
C ARG A 608 15.01 -0.59 25.92
N ALA A 609 14.22 -1.62 26.19
CA ALA A 609 14.55 -2.62 27.21
C ALA A 609 15.83 -3.39 26.87
N LEU A 610 16.07 -3.71 25.59
CA LEU A 610 17.30 -4.34 25.11
C LEU A 610 18.52 -3.42 25.29
N ASP A 611 18.41 -2.12 24.98
CA ASP A 611 19.50 -1.16 25.24
C ASP A 611 19.82 -1.07 26.74
N ALA A 612 18.79 -0.98 27.59
CA ALA A 612 18.96 -0.92 29.04
C ALA A 612 19.60 -2.21 29.60
N ALA A 613 19.20 -3.38 29.11
CA ALA A 613 19.77 -4.67 29.52
C ALA A 613 21.24 -4.81 29.07
N ALA A 614 21.56 -4.39 27.85
CA ALA A 614 22.94 -4.36 27.37
C ALA A 614 23.81 -3.36 28.15
N ALA A 615 23.26 -2.19 28.51
CA ALA A 615 23.95 -1.22 29.36
C ALA A 615 24.24 -1.76 30.77
N LYS A 616 23.30 -2.53 31.34
CA LYS A 616 23.51 -3.22 32.62
C LYS A 616 24.63 -4.25 32.53
N LEU A 617 24.64 -5.08 31.49
CA LEU A 617 25.72 -6.08 31.27
C LEU A 617 27.09 -5.42 31.06
N LEU A 618 27.14 -4.26 30.38
CA LEU A 618 28.38 -3.48 30.25
C LEU A 618 28.89 -2.95 31.61
N ALA A 619 28.00 -2.54 32.50
CA ALA A 619 28.41 -2.12 33.85
C ALA A 619 28.92 -3.32 34.69
N GLU A 620 28.26 -4.48 34.55
CA GLU A 620 28.71 -5.73 35.17
C GLU A 620 30.07 -6.20 34.62
N SER A 621 30.29 -6.08 33.31
CA SER A 621 31.55 -6.45 32.67
C SER A 621 32.71 -5.54 33.07
N GLN A 622 32.47 -4.23 33.19
CA GLN A 622 33.46 -3.27 33.71
C GLN A 622 33.89 -3.61 35.14
N THR A 623 32.93 -3.98 36.00
CA THR A 623 33.22 -4.39 37.38
C THR A 623 34.05 -5.67 37.40
N LEU A 624 33.70 -6.66 36.57
CA LEU A 624 34.45 -7.90 36.44
C LEU A 624 35.87 -7.67 35.87
N ALA A 625 35.99 -6.79 34.88
CA ALA A 625 37.27 -6.42 34.27
C ALA A 625 38.20 -5.76 35.28
N ALA A 626 37.69 -4.84 36.12
CA ALA A 626 38.49 -4.21 37.17
C ALA A 626 39.04 -5.25 38.16
N ALA A 627 38.23 -6.23 38.57
CA ALA A 627 38.66 -7.32 39.44
C ALA A 627 39.70 -8.24 38.78
N ALA A 628 39.51 -8.59 37.50
CA ALA A 628 40.46 -9.41 36.75
C ALA A 628 41.78 -8.68 36.49
N GLN A 629 41.75 -7.37 36.17
CA GLN A 629 42.95 -6.52 36.05
C GLN A 629 43.73 -6.45 37.36
N ASP A 630 43.04 -6.35 38.51
CA ASP A 630 43.71 -6.35 39.80
C ASP A 630 44.43 -7.67 40.08
N ARG A 631 43.79 -8.82 39.78
CA ARG A 631 44.43 -10.14 39.87
C ARG A 631 45.62 -10.26 38.92
N GLN A 632 45.47 -9.84 37.67
CA GLN A 632 46.55 -9.86 36.68
C GLN A 632 47.75 -9.02 37.13
N ARG A 633 47.52 -7.80 37.64
CA ARG A 633 48.58 -6.93 38.18
C ARG A 633 49.30 -7.58 39.37
N LYS A 634 48.55 -8.22 40.28
CA LYS A 634 49.13 -8.98 41.41
C LYS A 634 49.98 -10.15 40.93
N ALA A 635 49.50 -10.91 39.94
CA ALA A 635 50.25 -12.01 39.33
C ALA A 635 51.56 -11.52 38.69
N GLN A 636 51.51 -10.45 37.90
CA GLN A 636 52.67 -9.85 37.24
C GLN A 636 53.66 -9.27 38.26
N SER A 637 53.19 -8.57 39.29
CA SER A 637 54.04 -8.03 40.35
C SER A 637 54.77 -9.14 41.09
N ALA A 638 54.07 -10.22 41.46
CA ALA A 638 54.67 -11.36 42.13
C ALA A 638 55.70 -12.07 41.23
N ARG A 639 55.42 -12.21 39.93
CA ARG A 639 56.37 -12.74 38.95
C ARG A 639 57.64 -11.89 38.86
N LEU A 640 57.50 -10.57 38.70
CA LEU A 640 58.64 -9.66 38.59
C LEU A 640 59.48 -9.67 39.86
N GLU A 641 58.86 -9.78 41.04
CA GLU A 641 59.60 -9.96 42.29
C GLU A 641 60.32 -11.32 42.31
N GLY A 642 59.68 -12.39 41.86
CA GLY A 642 60.32 -13.71 41.68
C GLY A 642 61.54 -13.66 40.76
N ASP A 643 61.40 -13.02 39.59
CA ASP A 643 62.48 -12.79 38.63
C ASP A 643 63.63 -11.97 39.26
N LEU A 644 63.32 -10.97 40.09
CA LEU A 644 64.31 -10.18 40.82
C LEU A 644 65.05 -11.05 41.86
N ARG A 645 64.33 -11.80 42.71
CA ARG A 645 64.94 -12.66 43.72
C ARG A 645 65.81 -13.75 43.09
N LEU A 646 65.40 -14.30 41.96
CA LEU A 646 66.19 -15.26 41.21
C LEU A 646 67.50 -14.65 40.69
N ARG A 647 67.47 -13.40 40.22
CA ARG A 647 68.69 -12.65 39.85
C ARG A 647 69.58 -12.37 41.06
N GLU A 648 69.01 -11.91 42.18
CA GLU A 648 69.75 -11.71 43.44
C GLU A 648 70.41 -13.00 43.93
N ALA A 649 69.76 -14.16 43.76
CA ALA A 649 70.32 -15.47 44.09
C ALA A 649 71.52 -15.83 43.20
N ARG A 650 71.42 -15.58 41.89
CA ARG A 650 72.54 -15.76 40.93
C ARG A 650 73.71 -14.84 41.26
N GLU A 651 73.45 -13.59 41.62
CA GLU A 651 74.49 -12.63 42.02
C GLU A 651 75.16 -13.04 43.35
N ALA A 652 74.40 -13.46 44.36
CA ALA A 652 74.95 -13.94 45.62
C ALA A 652 75.83 -15.18 45.41
N LEU A 653 75.40 -16.12 44.56
CA LEU A 653 76.21 -17.26 44.15
C LEU A 653 77.53 -16.83 43.51
N SER A 654 77.52 -15.83 42.62
CA SER A 654 78.75 -15.33 41.99
C SER A 654 79.74 -14.69 42.97
N ARG A 655 79.26 -14.22 44.13
CA ARG A 655 80.08 -13.66 45.21
C ARG A 655 80.46 -14.71 46.28
N GLU A 656 80.14 -15.99 46.04
CA GLU A 656 80.31 -17.10 46.99
C GLU A 656 79.58 -16.88 48.34
N ASP A 657 78.50 -16.09 48.35
CA ASP A 657 77.61 -15.89 49.51
C ASP A 657 76.43 -16.88 49.45
N PHE A 658 76.70 -18.12 49.86
CA PHE A 658 75.79 -19.26 49.66
C PHE A 658 74.52 -19.20 50.52
N GLU A 659 74.62 -18.72 51.77
CA GLU A 659 73.44 -18.55 52.65
C GLU A 659 72.46 -17.55 52.05
N ARG A 660 72.97 -16.40 51.56
CA ARG A 660 72.14 -15.42 50.88
C ARG A 660 71.59 -15.97 49.56
N ALA A 661 72.37 -16.76 48.82
CA ALA A 661 71.88 -17.38 47.58
C ALA A 661 70.70 -18.33 47.83
N LYS A 662 70.74 -19.14 48.89
CA LYS A 662 69.65 -20.05 49.30
C LYS A 662 68.40 -19.29 49.75
N ASP A 663 68.52 -18.30 50.63
CA ASP A 663 67.37 -17.46 51.06
C ASP A 663 66.70 -16.77 49.86
N ARG A 664 67.50 -16.20 48.94
CA ARG A 664 66.95 -15.55 47.75
C ARG A 664 66.28 -16.54 46.79
N LEU A 665 66.80 -17.75 46.65
CA LEU A 665 66.19 -18.81 45.84
C LEU A 665 64.82 -19.22 46.39
N GLU A 666 64.70 -19.43 47.70
CA GLU A 666 63.42 -19.79 48.32
C GLU A 666 62.42 -18.64 48.26
N ARG A 667 62.85 -17.40 48.49
CA ARG A 667 61.99 -16.23 48.26
C ARG A 667 61.55 -16.13 46.80
N ALA A 668 62.40 -16.49 45.83
CA ALA A 668 62.00 -16.53 44.42
C ALA A 668 60.89 -17.58 44.20
N ARG A 669 61.04 -18.78 44.77
CA ARG A 669 60.03 -19.86 44.75
C ARG A 669 58.69 -19.37 45.31
N GLU A 670 58.69 -18.79 46.50
CA GLU A 670 57.48 -18.25 47.14
C GLU A 670 56.76 -17.22 46.25
N ARG A 671 57.53 -16.33 45.60
CA ARG A 671 56.96 -15.29 44.72
C ARG A 671 56.42 -15.84 43.41
N TYR A 672 57.06 -16.84 42.80
CA TYR A 672 56.48 -17.52 41.63
C TYR A 672 55.21 -18.28 41.99
N LEU A 673 55.16 -18.97 43.14
CA LEU A 673 53.94 -19.62 43.63
C LEU A 673 52.83 -18.60 43.90
N ALA A 674 53.15 -17.45 44.48
CA ALA A 674 52.19 -16.36 44.67
C ALA A 674 51.66 -15.81 43.33
N SER A 675 52.52 -15.72 42.31
CA SER A 675 52.10 -15.35 40.95
C SER A 675 51.10 -16.37 40.37
N LEU A 676 51.44 -17.67 40.46
CA LEU A 676 50.62 -18.78 39.97
C LEU A 676 49.29 -18.95 40.73
N ALA A 677 49.21 -18.46 41.98
CA ALA A 677 47.97 -18.43 42.75
C ALA A 677 46.99 -17.35 42.26
N PHE A 678 47.49 -16.26 41.66
CA PHE A 678 46.66 -15.21 41.07
C PHE A 678 46.33 -15.46 39.60
N GLU A 679 47.25 -16.05 38.85
CA GLU A 679 47.07 -16.43 37.45
C GLU A 679 47.84 -17.71 37.13
N ASP A 680 47.12 -18.75 36.70
CA ASP A 680 47.77 -19.95 36.20
C ASP A 680 48.42 -19.70 34.84
N ASP A 681 49.74 -19.85 34.81
CA ASP A 681 50.56 -19.81 33.60
C ASP A 681 51.44 -21.07 33.55
N PRO A 682 51.07 -22.08 32.75
CA PRO A 682 51.85 -23.31 32.59
C PRO A 682 53.28 -23.07 32.11
N ALA A 683 53.50 -22.04 31.29
CA ALA A 683 54.83 -21.71 30.78
C ALA A 683 55.70 -21.06 31.87
N LEU A 684 55.10 -20.21 32.71
CA LEU A 684 55.77 -19.68 33.90
C LEU A 684 56.14 -20.81 34.85
N ARG A 685 55.20 -21.72 35.17
CA ARG A 685 55.43 -22.85 36.07
C ARG A 685 56.62 -23.71 35.59
N ALA A 686 56.57 -24.17 34.33
CA ALA A 686 57.63 -25.01 33.77
C ALA A 686 58.99 -24.30 33.79
N ARG A 687 59.03 -23.01 33.43
CA ARG A 687 60.27 -22.23 33.42
C ARG A 687 60.79 -21.98 34.84
N SER A 688 59.95 -21.56 35.78
CA SER A 688 60.35 -21.28 37.15
C SER A 688 60.85 -22.54 37.84
N ASP A 689 60.16 -23.66 37.67
CA ASP A 689 60.56 -24.93 38.29
C ASP A 689 61.93 -25.39 37.76
N SER A 690 62.14 -25.28 36.44
CA SER A 690 63.42 -25.61 35.81
C SER A 690 64.56 -24.69 36.29
N ASP A 691 64.34 -23.37 36.29
CA ASP A 691 65.35 -22.39 36.70
C ASP A 691 65.71 -22.51 38.19
N LEU A 692 64.71 -22.68 39.05
CA LEU A 692 64.90 -22.82 40.50
C LEU A 692 65.66 -24.11 40.83
N ALA A 693 65.29 -25.23 40.21
CA ALA A 693 65.95 -26.51 40.41
C ALA A 693 67.41 -26.45 39.92
N ALA A 694 67.64 -25.92 38.73
CA ALA A 694 68.98 -25.79 38.16
C ALA A 694 69.88 -24.90 39.03
N LEU A 695 69.39 -23.75 39.49
CA LEU A 695 70.15 -22.85 40.35
C LEU A 695 70.40 -23.45 41.73
N GLY A 696 69.42 -24.15 42.32
CA GLY A 696 69.59 -24.85 43.59
C GLY A 696 70.73 -25.88 43.54
N VAL A 697 70.77 -26.69 42.48
CA VAL A 697 71.88 -27.65 42.26
C VAL A 697 73.22 -26.93 42.10
N GLN A 698 73.27 -25.82 41.37
CA GLN A 698 74.50 -25.04 41.19
C GLN A 698 75.01 -24.44 42.50
N ILE A 699 74.12 -23.90 43.35
CA ILE A 699 74.50 -23.34 44.66
C ILE A 699 75.13 -24.42 45.54
N VAL A 700 74.46 -25.57 45.70
CA VAL A 700 74.97 -26.68 46.53
C VAL A 700 76.32 -27.17 46.01
N ARG A 701 76.45 -27.34 44.69
CA ARG A 701 77.71 -27.78 44.09
C ARG A 701 78.85 -26.78 44.33
N ALA A 702 78.62 -25.49 44.09
CA ALA A 702 79.64 -24.46 44.27
C ALA A 702 80.04 -24.29 45.75
N GLU A 703 79.08 -24.43 46.68
CA GLU A 703 79.33 -24.42 48.12
C GLU A 703 80.20 -25.62 48.53
N ASN A 704 79.88 -26.82 48.04
CA ASN A 704 80.69 -28.03 48.26
C ASN A 704 82.11 -27.85 47.74
N GLU A 705 82.27 -27.37 46.51
CA GLU A 705 83.59 -27.11 45.90
C GLU A 705 84.39 -26.06 46.70
N ARG A 706 83.73 -25.02 47.23
CA ARG A 706 84.38 -24.03 48.11
C ARG A 706 84.79 -24.63 49.45
N VAL A 707 83.93 -25.40 50.10
CA VAL A 707 84.24 -26.10 51.35
C VAL A 707 85.42 -27.04 51.15
N ILE A 708 85.43 -27.87 50.10
CA ILE A 708 86.55 -28.76 49.77
C ILE A 708 87.87 -27.96 49.62
N ARG A 709 87.86 -26.86 48.86
CA ARG A 709 89.04 -26.01 48.66
C ARG A 709 89.54 -25.38 49.97
N ASP A 710 88.64 -24.82 50.79
CA ASP A 710 88.99 -24.20 52.07
C ASP A 710 89.51 -25.26 53.07
N THR A 711 88.87 -26.43 53.16
CA THR A 711 89.33 -27.57 53.97
C THR A 711 90.70 -28.03 53.50
N ARG A 712 90.96 -28.12 52.18
CA ARG A 712 92.28 -28.49 51.65
C ARG A 712 93.37 -27.47 51.99
N ARG A 713 93.05 -26.18 51.93
CA ARG A 713 93.96 -25.10 52.31
C ARG A 713 94.32 -25.20 53.80
N LEU A 714 93.33 -25.32 54.68
CA LEU A 714 93.52 -25.46 56.13
C LEU A 714 94.25 -26.76 56.50
N LEU A 715 93.98 -27.85 55.79
CA LEU A 715 94.70 -29.13 55.92
C LEU A 715 96.18 -28.96 55.56
N ASN A 716 96.50 -28.31 54.44
CA ASN A 716 97.88 -28.05 54.03
C ASN A 716 98.60 -27.08 54.97
N GLU A 717 97.89 -26.06 55.47
CA GLU A 717 98.40 -25.14 56.48
C GLU A 717 98.71 -25.88 57.79
N GLY A 718 97.78 -26.73 58.27
CA GLY A 718 97.99 -27.59 59.43
C GLY A 718 99.18 -28.54 59.27
N LYS A 719 99.34 -29.18 58.11
CA LYS A 719 100.52 -30.00 57.78
C LYS A 719 101.82 -29.20 57.81
N SER A 720 101.82 -27.99 57.24
CA SER A 720 103.00 -27.12 57.22
C SER A 720 103.41 -26.69 58.64
N LEU A 721 102.43 -26.30 59.46
CA LEU A 721 102.65 -25.93 60.87
C LEU A 721 103.15 -27.12 61.70
N TYR A 722 102.61 -28.31 61.45
CA TYR A 722 103.07 -29.55 62.06
C TYR A 722 104.55 -29.82 61.74
N ASN A 723 104.94 -29.69 60.46
CA ASN A 723 106.33 -29.90 60.03
C ASN A 723 107.30 -28.82 60.56
N ALA A 724 106.81 -27.60 60.78
CA ALA A 724 107.55 -26.51 61.42
C ALA A 724 107.71 -26.70 62.95
N GLY A 725 106.96 -27.64 63.54
CA GLY A 725 106.98 -27.95 64.98
C GLY A 725 106.03 -27.10 65.84
N ASP A 726 105.11 -26.36 65.22
CA ASP A 726 104.11 -25.54 65.90
C ASP A 726 102.78 -26.31 66.01
N PHE A 727 102.77 -27.30 66.91
CA PHE A 727 101.68 -28.27 66.99
C PHE A 727 100.36 -27.68 67.50
N ALA A 728 100.40 -26.64 68.35
CA ALA A 728 99.19 -26.00 68.85
C ALA A 728 98.45 -25.29 67.70
N ARG A 729 99.15 -24.50 66.89
CA ARG A 729 98.55 -23.85 65.72
C ARG A 729 98.16 -24.84 64.62
N ALA A 730 98.88 -25.95 64.50
CA ALA A 730 98.51 -27.03 63.60
C ALA A 730 97.17 -27.69 64.01
N GLU A 731 96.95 -27.92 65.31
CA GLU A 731 95.67 -28.46 65.80
C GLU A 731 94.53 -27.49 65.54
N ASP A 732 94.71 -26.19 65.82
CA ASP A 732 93.71 -25.17 65.54
C ASP A 732 93.33 -25.11 64.05
N ALA A 733 94.31 -25.12 63.15
CA ALA A 733 94.06 -25.11 61.70
C ALA A 733 93.30 -26.37 61.22
N LEU A 734 93.61 -27.54 61.77
CA LEU A 734 92.94 -28.80 61.42
C LEU A 734 91.54 -28.92 62.06
N MET A 735 91.34 -28.39 63.26
CA MET A 735 90.01 -28.25 63.88
C MET A 735 89.13 -27.31 63.06
N GLN A 736 89.68 -26.21 62.54
CA GLN A 736 88.99 -25.34 61.59
C GLN A 736 88.68 -26.05 60.26
N ALA A 737 89.61 -26.88 59.75
CA ALA A 737 89.37 -27.69 58.54
C ALA A 737 88.21 -28.67 58.74
N GLN A 738 88.16 -29.33 59.91
CA GLN A 738 87.09 -30.25 60.32
C GLN A 738 85.75 -29.51 60.43
N ALA A 739 85.72 -28.35 61.10
CA ALA A 739 84.53 -27.53 61.20
C ALA A 739 84.04 -27.02 59.83
N ARG A 740 84.96 -26.65 58.93
CA ARG A 740 84.63 -26.22 57.57
C ARG A 740 84.03 -27.33 56.72
N TRP A 741 84.57 -28.55 56.81
CA TRP A 741 84.04 -29.73 56.11
C TRP A 741 82.59 -30.05 56.49
N LYS A 742 82.29 -29.95 57.78
CA LYS A 742 80.95 -30.19 58.34
C LYS A 742 79.86 -29.24 57.83
N VAL A 743 80.22 -28.13 57.17
CA VAL A 743 79.24 -27.18 56.60
C VAL A 743 78.42 -27.82 55.47
N THR A 744 79.02 -28.72 54.69
CA THR A 744 78.36 -29.41 53.57
C THR A 744 78.33 -30.93 53.69
N HIS A 745 79.17 -31.50 54.56
CA HIS A 745 79.30 -32.94 54.80
C HIS A 745 79.04 -33.23 56.27
N THR A 746 77.76 -33.19 56.66
CA THR A 746 77.32 -33.27 58.07
C THR A 746 77.59 -34.64 58.70
N ASP A 747 77.46 -35.70 57.90
CA ASP A 747 77.44 -37.09 58.39
C ASP A 747 78.75 -37.87 58.11
N GLU A 748 79.66 -37.29 57.31
CA GLU A 748 80.90 -37.96 56.89
C GLU A 748 82.12 -37.08 57.23
N PRO A 749 83.00 -37.50 58.16
CA PRO A 749 84.21 -36.74 58.46
C PRO A 749 85.25 -36.86 57.33
N GLU A 750 86.02 -35.81 57.08
CA GLU A 750 87.13 -35.84 56.12
C GLU A 750 88.25 -36.72 56.68
N PRO A 751 88.54 -37.90 56.06
CA PRO A 751 89.43 -38.90 56.68
C PRO A 751 90.87 -38.43 56.88
N GLU A 752 91.35 -37.52 56.02
CA GLU A 752 92.71 -37.01 56.06
C GLU A 752 92.88 -36.01 57.21
N VAL A 753 91.95 -35.06 57.40
CA VAL A 753 91.88 -34.13 58.53
C VAL A 753 91.84 -34.90 59.85
N GLU A 754 91.01 -35.96 59.95
CA GLU A 754 90.95 -36.82 61.15
C GLU A 754 92.28 -37.55 61.42
N SER A 755 92.94 -38.02 60.37
CA SER A 755 94.25 -38.65 60.48
C SER A 755 95.30 -37.67 61.00
N TRP A 756 95.34 -36.45 60.45
CA TRP A 756 96.29 -35.43 60.87
C TRP A 756 96.00 -34.87 62.26
N LEU A 757 94.72 -34.68 62.63
CA LEU A 757 94.34 -34.31 64.00
C LEU A 757 94.83 -35.33 65.02
N ARG A 758 94.75 -36.63 64.71
CA ARG A 758 95.33 -37.68 65.58
C ARG A 758 96.84 -37.51 65.73
N LEU A 759 97.58 -37.32 64.64
CA LEU A 759 99.04 -37.13 64.68
C LEU A 759 99.45 -35.88 65.48
N VAL A 760 98.75 -34.76 65.32
CA VAL A 760 99.02 -33.50 66.05
C VAL A 760 98.73 -33.65 67.54
N ARG A 761 97.59 -34.25 67.90
CA ARG A 761 97.23 -34.53 69.30
C ARG A 761 98.22 -35.48 69.98
N THR A 762 98.72 -36.47 69.25
CA THR A 762 99.81 -37.33 69.73
C THR A 762 101.10 -36.53 69.94
N ALA A 763 101.47 -35.64 69.03
CA ALA A 763 102.67 -34.81 69.19
C ALA A 763 102.58 -33.84 70.38
N LEU A 764 101.40 -33.25 70.64
CA LEU A 764 101.15 -32.37 71.80
C LEU A 764 101.18 -33.10 73.15
N SER A 765 100.89 -34.42 73.19
CA SER A 765 100.90 -35.21 74.42
C SER A 765 102.29 -35.71 74.81
N VAL A 766 103.25 -35.76 73.88
CA VAL A 766 104.63 -36.23 74.11
C VAL A 766 105.51 -35.09 74.65
N LYS A 767 105.63 -34.98 75.99
CA LYS A 767 106.49 -33.98 76.67
C LYS A 767 108.00 -34.25 76.58
N THR A 768 108.43 -35.45 76.19
CA THR A 768 109.84 -35.87 76.11
C THR A 768 110.08 -36.75 74.89
N GLY A 769 110.29 -36.14 73.73
CA GLY A 769 110.47 -36.84 72.44
C GLY A 769 111.87 -36.72 71.84
N ARG A 770 112.92 -36.49 72.65
CA ARG A 770 114.30 -36.33 72.14
C ARG A 770 114.83 -37.61 71.48
N ASP A 771 114.43 -38.78 71.96
CA ASP A 771 114.86 -40.10 71.46
C ASP A 771 113.64 -40.95 71.07
N ILE A 772 113.82 -41.88 70.11
CA ILE A 772 112.77 -42.85 69.77
C ILE A 772 112.78 -43.93 70.88
N PRO A 773 111.71 -44.12 71.68
CA PRO A 773 111.70 -45.11 72.75
C PRO A 773 111.68 -46.53 72.19
N GLN A 774 112.47 -47.46 72.73
CA GLN A 774 112.45 -48.89 72.31
C GLN A 774 111.08 -49.55 72.43
N THR A 775 110.22 -49.02 73.30
CA THR A 775 108.85 -49.48 73.53
C THR A 775 107.84 -48.92 72.52
N ALA A 776 108.25 -48.01 71.63
CA ALA A 776 107.34 -47.45 70.65
C ALA A 776 107.04 -48.48 69.53
N PRO A 777 105.78 -48.66 69.11
CA PRO A 777 105.39 -49.68 68.12
C PRO A 777 106.14 -49.61 66.79
N LEU A 778 106.54 -48.41 66.37
CA LEU A 778 107.27 -48.15 65.12
C LEU A 778 108.79 -47.97 65.35
N TYR A 779 109.31 -48.29 66.54
CA TYR A 779 110.73 -48.14 66.87
C TYR A 779 111.69 -48.81 65.87
N PRO A 780 111.47 -50.06 65.40
CA PRO A 780 112.39 -50.73 64.48
C PRO A 780 112.46 -50.05 63.12
N GLU A 781 111.32 -49.63 62.59
CA GLU A 781 111.23 -48.96 61.29
C GLU A 781 111.79 -47.54 61.34
N MET A 782 111.44 -46.77 62.36
CA MET A 782 111.87 -45.37 62.48
C MET A 782 113.35 -45.26 62.85
N SER A 783 113.88 -46.15 63.69
CA SER A 783 115.33 -46.23 63.97
C SER A 783 116.13 -46.66 62.75
N ARG A 784 115.57 -47.57 61.92
CA ARG A 784 116.17 -47.98 60.64
C ARG A 784 116.17 -46.83 59.65
N LEU A 785 115.07 -46.09 59.51
CA LEU A 785 114.98 -44.90 58.66
C LEU A 785 115.96 -43.81 59.09
N LEU A 786 116.11 -43.58 60.40
CA LEU A 786 117.07 -42.62 60.96
C LEU A 786 118.53 -43.01 60.67
N SER A 787 118.85 -44.30 60.84
CA SER A 787 120.17 -44.86 60.52
C SER A 787 120.48 -44.74 59.01
N LEU A 788 119.47 -45.01 58.18
CA LEU A 788 119.54 -44.88 56.72
C LEU A 788 119.67 -43.41 56.27
N ALA A 789 119.03 -42.47 56.95
CA ALA A 789 119.17 -41.05 56.69
C ALA A 789 120.59 -40.56 57.03
N ARG A 790 121.14 -41.04 58.15
CA ARG A 790 122.51 -40.77 58.57
C ARG A 790 123.52 -41.32 57.56
N LYS A 791 123.29 -42.53 57.06
CA LYS A 791 124.09 -43.11 55.97
C LYS A 791 124.04 -42.27 54.71
N ASN A 792 122.85 -41.90 54.26
CA ASN A 792 122.67 -41.05 53.07
C ASN A 792 123.31 -39.65 53.24
N PHE A 793 123.28 -39.08 54.45
CA PHE A 793 124.01 -37.84 54.75
C PHE A 793 125.52 -38.01 54.61
N GLU A 794 126.09 -39.10 55.13
CA GLU A 794 127.53 -39.37 54.99
C GLU A 794 127.94 -39.66 53.55
N GLU A 795 127.10 -40.38 52.79
CA GLU A 795 127.29 -40.61 51.35
C GLU A 795 127.26 -39.28 50.56
N GLY A 796 126.32 -38.39 50.88
CA GLY A 796 126.25 -37.04 50.30
C GLY A 796 127.48 -36.18 50.64
N ARG A 797 127.96 -36.24 51.88
CA ARG A 797 129.19 -35.57 52.32
C ARG A 797 130.42 -36.08 51.55
N ALA A 798 130.55 -37.40 51.41
CA ALA A 798 131.65 -38.03 50.69
C ALA A 798 131.62 -37.75 49.18
N ALA A 799 130.44 -37.57 48.58
CA ALA A 799 130.29 -37.15 47.19
C ALA A 799 130.69 -35.67 46.98
N LEU A 800 130.39 -34.80 47.95
CA LEU A 800 130.82 -33.40 47.98
C LEU A 800 132.35 -33.25 48.06
N GLU A 801 133.00 -34.05 48.90
CA GLU A 801 134.47 -34.13 48.98
C GLU A 801 135.10 -34.58 47.66
N ARG A 802 134.40 -35.43 46.89
CA ARG A 802 134.79 -35.87 45.54
C ARG A 802 134.39 -34.90 44.43
N ARG A 803 133.83 -33.73 44.76
CA ARG A 803 133.29 -32.71 43.84
C ARG A 803 132.15 -33.20 42.93
N ASP A 804 131.50 -34.33 43.25
CA ASP A 804 130.31 -34.81 42.55
C ASP A 804 129.04 -34.20 43.17
N ARG A 805 128.70 -33.01 42.69
CA ARG A 805 127.59 -32.22 43.22
C ARG A 805 126.22 -32.86 42.97
N VAL A 806 126.07 -33.63 41.89
CA VAL A 806 124.77 -34.24 41.53
C VAL A 806 124.47 -35.39 42.48
N SER A 807 125.41 -36.31 42.67
CA SER A 807 125.25 -37.42 43.62
C SER A 807 125.11 -36.93 45.06
N ALA A 808 125.85 -35.87 45.44
CA ALA A 808 125.73 -35.26 46.76
C ALA A 808 124.33 -34.71 47.04
N LEU A 809 123.75 -33.97 46.09
CA LEU A 809 122.39 -33.44 46.21
C LEU A 809 121.34 -34.56 46.27
N GLN A 810 121.50 -35.61 45.46
CA GLN A 810 120.57 -36.74 45.47
C GLN A 810 120.59 -37.50 46.81
N SER A 811 121.78 -37.81 47.34
CA SER A 811 121.91 -38.46 48.65
C SER A 811 121.39 -37.57 49.79
N PHE A 812 121.59 -36.25 49.72
CA PHE A 812 121.01 -35.31 50.68
C PHE A 812 119.50 -35.19 50.59
N ASP A 813 118.92 -35.23 49.39
CA ASP A 813 117.47 -35.24 49.21
C ASP A 813 116.87 -36.54 49.76
N GLU A 814 117.49 -37.70 49.52
CA GLU A 814 117.04 -38.96 50.13
C GLU A 814 117.20 -38.96 51.66
N ALA A 815 118.27 -38.36 52.19
CA ALA A 815 118.45 -38.19 53.63
C ALA A 815 117.34 -37.30 54.21
N LYS A 816 117.03 -36.17 53.56
CA LYS A 816 115.92 -35.27 53.93
C LYS A 816 114.57 -35.97 53.90
N GLN A 817 114.29 -36.79 52.89
CA GLN A 817 113.04 -37.57 52.81
C GLN A 817 112.90 -38.55 53.98
N ARG A 818 113.96 -39.28 54.34
CA ARG A 818 113.94 -40.23 55.46
C ARG A 818 113.86 -39.55 56.81
N ILE A 819 114.55 -38.41 56.99
CA ILE A 819 114.42 -37.55 58.17
C ILE A 819 112.98 -37.06 58.34
N ALA A 820 112.34 -36.62 57.25
CA ALA A 820 110.96 -36.17 57.26
C ALA A 820 109.99 -37.29 57.69
N GLN A 821 110.21 -38.54 57.25
CA GLN A 821 109.40 -39.69 57.67
C GLN A 821 109.56 -40.01 59.17
N VAL A 822 110.77 -39.91 59.72
CA VAL A 822 111.00 -40.09 61.16
C VAL A 822 110.37 -38.96 61.95
N LYS A 823 110.53 -37.70 61.49
CA LYS A 823 109.91 -36.52 62.12
C LYS A 823 108.39 -36.50 62.01
N LEU A 824 107.79 -37.19 61.06
CA LEU A 824 106.34 -37.29 60.94
C LEU A 824 105.71 -38.05 62.12
N ILE A 825 106.41 -39.02 62.69
CA ILE A 825 105.95 -39.84 63.81
C ILE A 825 106.58 -39.41 65.14
N PHE A 826 107.85 -38.97 65.12
CA PHE A 826 108.61 -38.49 66.26
C PHE A 826 109.17 -37.08 66.00
N PRO A 827 108.31 -36.04 66.00
CA PRO A 827 108.66 -34.71 65.50
C PRO A 827 109.68 -33.95 66.35
N LEU A 828 109.87 -34.35 67.62
CA LEU A 828 110.86 -33.77 68.54
C LEU A 828 112.20 -34.54 68.57
N ASN A 829 112.39 -35.54 67.71
CA ASN A 829 113.60 -36.37 67.71
C ASN A 829 114.85 -35.52 67.44
N GLN A 830 115.79 -35.58 68.39
CA GLN A 830 116.97 -34.73 68.40
C GLN A 830 117.94 -35.10 67.27
N GLU A 831 118.16 -36.40 67.04
CA GLU A 831 119.10 -36.88 66.04
C GLU A 831 118.62 -36.55 64.61
N ALA A 832 117.33 -36.71 64.33
CA ALA A 832 116.71 -36.33 63.06
C ALA A 832 116.84 -34.82 62.79
N ARG A 833 116.59 -33.97 63.81
CA ARG A 833 116.75 -32.51 63.70
C ARG A 833 118.20 -32.08 63.51
N VAL A 834 119.14 -32.73 64.19
CA VAL A 834 120.58 -32.46 64.04
C VAL A 834 121.05 -32.84 62.63
N LEU A 835 120.59 -33.98 62.11
CA LEU A 835 120.88 -34.40 60.73
C LEU A 835 120.31 -33.42 59.70
N GLU A 836 119.07 -32.96 59.89
CA GLU A 836 118.44 -31.97 59.00
C GLU A 836 119.20 -30.64 58.98
N LEU A 837 119.59 -30.13 60.15
CA LEU A 837 120.39 -28.90 60.31
C LEU A 837 121.80 -29.01 59.71
N ARG A 838 122.33 -30.24 59.55
CA ARG A 838 123.63 -30.46 58.91
C ARG A 838 123.53 -30.58 57.39
N ILE A 839 122.35 -30.88 56.85
CA ILE A 839 122.11 -31.00 55.39
C ILE A 839 121.73 -29.63 54.79
N ASN A 840 120.97 -28.83 55.53
CA ASN A 840 120.65 -27.45 55.17
C ASN A 840 121.86 -26.54 55.38
#